data_AF-A0A4S8RV43-F1
#
_entry.id   AF-A0A4S8RV43-F1
#
_cell.length_a   1.000
_cell.length_b   1.000
_cell.length_c   1.000
_cell.angle_alpha   90.00
_cell.angle_beta   90.00
_cell.angle_gamma   90.00
#
_symmetry.space_group_name_H-M   'P 1'
#
loop_
_entity.id
_entity.type
_entity.pdbx_description
1 polymer ?
#
loop_
_entity_poly.entity_id
_entity_poly.type
_entity_poly.pdbx_seq_one_letter_code
_entity_poly.pdbx_strand_id
1 'polypeptide(L)'
;MQQSKRLEEFKKSVTNKFNIYNSLFLSLPYKNVENVGMLIPLLLDQCEKGLKAGKDPQEILDVFFTNFADIKDERERLDLMFRIIQYVERQVVLYDSVEDSAFPELQKYSNSLTIKDYFELVNRTKNWDKASKKLSTFSARIVLTAHPTQFYTPSVLDIIAELRSLIDNDRLYDIDVTLQQLGLTSLVNAKKPTPLDEAKNIIYILRNTYYDAVGELYQYVKRNIRDAEFENYNIIKLGFWPGGDRDGNPYVTAEVTKKVADELRLTLMKCYYNELKELRKKLTFKGLQEDINQLSDRLYNAMFNADVEITYDEIIKSLHSIREKLVGNYHELYLERLDLLIDKVHIFRTHFATLDIRQDHSKHALVVETILKRQGAIKESLDELSEKELTQWLLQKDLKLNPNDYDEEIVKDTIVNIQQLKEIQKRNGEEGCNRYIISNSEDIFAVLFVYGLFRWSGWEEKDITFDIIPLFETMKGMEASESVMQTLFDIPKYRKHLERRNETHTIMLGFSDGTKDGGYLKANWSILKTKETLSKVCKKNGIKAIFFDGRGGPPARGGGKTHRFYAAQTKDVANHEIQLTIQGQTITSTYGTKEQFKHNSEQLLTAGLRNNLFGKEHTITVAQRKLIEELSELSFSKYDALKQHEKFIPYLEHRSTLKYYTKANIGSRPGKRGNKKQLTLSDLRAISFVGSWSQLKQNVPGYFGLGTAIQQLKQEGKLNEVKKLYKEVPFFRALMHNSMMSLAKTNFDLTSYMKEDPEFGKFWEILHNEFLLSKKMLLQISGQKILMEDEEVSRESVKIREKIVLPLLVIQQNALYHITQNSEFKELYEKIVTRSLYGNINASRNSA
;
A
#
# COMPACT_ATOMS: atom_id res chain seq x y z
N MET A 1 30.65 -9.46 7.56
CA MET A 1 30.67 -10.83 7.01
C MET A 1 29.33 -11.24 6.38
N GLN A 2 28.19 -11.20 7.09
CA GLN A 2 26.88 -11.57 6.49
C GLN A 2 26.40 -10.60 5.39
N GLN A 3 26.55 -9.29 5.57
CA GLN A 3 26.19 -8.31 4.52
C GLN A 3 27.00 -8.49 3.24
N SER A 4 28.31 -8.78 3.32
CA SER A 4 29.10 -9.02 2.11
C SER A 4 28.72 -10.32 1.41
N LYS A 5 28.43 -11.40 2.15
CA LYS A 5 27.86 -12.64 1.57
C LYS A 5 26.51 -12.39 0.87
N ARG A 6 25.63 -11.59 1.49
CA ARG A 6 24.35 -11.21 0.89
C ARG A 6 24.53 -10.40 -0.39
N LEU A 7 25.53 -9.51 -0.42
CA LEU A 7 25.88 -8.72 -1.61
C LEU A 7 26.50 -9.60 -2.70
N GLU A 8 27.35 -10.55 -2.36
CA GLU A 8 27.89 -11.55 -3.29
C GLU A 8 26.76 -12.38 -3.91
N GLU A 9 25.81 -12.86 -3.09
CA GLU A 9 24.64 -13.58 -3.57
C GLU A 9 23.75 -12.69 -4.46
N PHE A 10 23.57 -11.41 -4.11
CA PHE A 10 22.87 -10.46 -4.97
C PHE A 10 23.54 -10.28 -6.33
N LYS A 11 24.87 -10.14 -6.37
CA LYS A 11 25.60 -10.06 -7.63
C LYS A 11 25.42 -11.32 -8.48
N LYS A 12 25.50 -12.49 -7.85
CA LYS A 12 25.35 -13.78 -8.52
C LYS A 12 23.94 -14.01 -9.06
N SER A 13 22.94 -13.92 -8.18
CA SER A 13 21.58 -14.37 -8.46
C SER A 13 20.68 -13.27 -9.01
N VAL A 14 21.05 -11.99 -8.85
CA VAL A 14 20.33 -10.86 -9.45
C VAL A 14 21.13 -10.24 -10.58
N THR A 15 22.29 -9.65 -10.29
CA THR A 15 23.02 -8.85 -11.30
C THR A 15 23.46 -9.69 -12.50
N ASN A 16 24.09 -10.84 -12.29
CA ASN A 16 24.58 -11.67 -13.39
C ASN A 16 23.44 -12.31 -14.18
N LYS A 17 22.43 -12.88 -13.50
CA LYS A 17 21.25 -13.45 -14.16
C LYS A 17 20.51 -12.40 -14.98
N PHE A 18 20.29 -11.20 -14.42
CA PHE A 18 19.68 -10.09 -15.16
C PHE A 18 20.51 -9.75 -16.40
N ASN A 19 21.83 -9.62 -16.30
CA ASN A 19 22.67 -9.31 -17.46
C ASN A 19 22.55 -10.38 -18.56
N ILE A 20 22.56 -11.67 -18.20
CA ILE A 20 22.41 -12.79 -19.16
C ILE A 20 21.07 -12.69 -19.89
N TYR A 21 19.96 -12.63 -19.15
CA TYR A 21 18.63 -12.60 -19.77
C TYR A 21 18.35 -11.28 -20.47
N ASN A 22 18.92 -10.17 -19.99
CA ASN A 22 18.83 -8.89 -20.67
C ASN A 22 19.58 -8.92 -22.00
N SER A 23 20.73 -9.59 -22.09
CA SER A 23 21.40 -9.80 -23.39
C SER A 23 20.54 -10.58 -24.38
N LEU A 24 19.84 -11.63 -23.93
CA LEU A 24 18.84 -12.33 -24.76
C LEU A 24 17.73 -11.39 -25.19
N PHE A 25 17.18 -10.63 -24.23
CA PHE A 25 16.11 -9.67 -24.47
C PHE A 25 16.52 -8.57 -25.47
N LEU A 26 17.79 -8.14 -25.49
CA LEU A 26 18.35 -7.15 -26.44
C LEU A 26 18.52 -7.72 -27.84
N SER A 27 18.60 -9.04 -27.99
CA SER A 27 18.75 -9.73 -29.28
C SER A 27 17.43 -10.11 -29.94
N LEU A 28 16.28 -9.89 -29.28
CA LEU A 28 14.98 -10.32 -29.80
C LEU A 28 14.57 -9.53 -31.06
N PRO A 29 14.07 -10.21 -32.12
CA PRO A 29 13.59 -9.56 -33.33
C PRO A 29 12.22 -8.91 -33.06
N TYR A 30 12.20 -7.59 -32.86
CA TYR A 30 10.95 -6.83 -32.75
C TYR A 30 10.47 -6.35 -34.12
N LYS A 31 9.14 -6.35 -34.33
CA LYS A 31 8.55 -5.86 -35.58
C LYS A 31 9.05 -4.45 -35.93
N ASN A 32 9.55 -4.30 -37.15
CA ASN A 32 9.76 -3.04 -37.88
C ASN A 32 10.93 -2.12 -37.46
N VAL A 33 11.88 -2.52 -36.59
CA VAL A 33 13.20 -1.85 -36.48
C VAL A 33 14.25 -2.89 -36.10
N GLU A 34 15.20 -3.16 -37.01
CA GLU A 34 16.45 -3.83 -36.66
C GLU A 34 17.22 -2.93 -35.67
N ASN A 35 17.77 -3.49 -34.59
CA ASN A 35 18.73 -2.84 -33.67
C ASN A 35 18.24 -1.95 -32.50
N VAL A 36 16.94 -1.85 -32.17
CA VAL A 36 16.49 -1.08 -30.96
C VAL A 36 17.22 -1.55 -29.69
N GLY A 37 17.42 -2.86 -29.53
CA GLY A 37 18.15 -3.42 -28.40
C GLY A 37 19.61 -2.96 -28.33
N MET A 38 20.28 -2.73 -29.47
CA MET A 38 21.66 -2.22 -29.47
C MET A 38 21.73 -0.73 -29.14
N LEU A 39 20.68 0.02 -29.46
CA LEU A 39 20.63 1.47 -29.24
C LEU A 39 20.42 1.86 -27.78
N ILE A 40 19.78 1.01 -26.98
CA ILE A 40 19.47 1.33 -25.57
C ILE A 40 20.72 1.47 -24.69
N PRO A 41 21.70 0.55 -24.73
CA PRO A 41 22.96 0.76 -24.02
C PRO A 41 23.70 2.03 -24.44
N LEU A 42 23.64 2.40 -25.72
CA LEU A 42 24.26 3.63 -26.24
C LEU A 42 23.55 4.87 -25.70
N LEU A 43 22.21 4.89 -25.72
CA LEU A 43 21.43 5.98 -25.14
C LEU A 43 21.71 6.12 -23.64
N LEU A 44 21.74 5.02 -22.89
CA LEU A 44 22.07 5.04 -21.46
C LEU A 44 23.45 5.67 -21.20
N ASP A 45 24.47 5.28 -21.97
CA ASP A 45 25.81 5.86 -21.89
C ASP A 45 25.81 7.37 -22.18
N GLN A 46 25.06 7.82 -23.18
CA GLN A 46 24.90 9.24 -23.48
C GLN A 46 24.17 9.99 -22.36
N CYS A 47 23.12 9.41 -21.78
CA CYS A 47 22.42 10.00 -20.64
C CYS A 47 23.35 10.14 -19.43
N GLU A 48 24.11 9.11 -19.07
CA GLU A 48 25.03 9.15 -17.93
C GLU A 48 26.14 10.20 -18.12
N LYS A 49 26.78 10.22 -19.29
CA LYS A 49 27.85 11.18 -19.61
C LYS A 49 27.33 12.60 -19.71
N GLY A 50 26.20 12.80 -20.38
CA GLY A 50 25.60 14.10 -20.61
C GLY A 50 25.15 14.78 -19.32
N LEU A 51 24.37 14.09 -18.49
CA LEU A 51 23.89 14.64 -17.22
C LEU A 51 25.05 14.97 -16.28
N LYS A 52 26.07 14.10 -16.21
CA LYS A 52 27.28 14.36 -15.41
C LYS A 52 28.08 15.56 -15.92
N ALA A 53 28.03 15.83 -17.22
CA ALA A 53 28.63 17.01 -17.84
C ALA A 53 27.75 18.28 -17.72
N GLY A 54 26.57 18.18 -17.10
CA GLY A 54 25.62 19.29 -16.96
C GLY A 54 24.83 19.62 -18.23
N LYS A 55 24.83 18.71 -19.23
CA LYS A 55 24.01 18.86 -20.44
C LYS A 55 22.55 18.67 -20.12
N ASP A 56 21.68 19.41 -20.81
CA ASP A 56 20.25 19.24 -20.66
C ASP A 56 19.74 18.00 -21.41
N PRO A 57 18.52 17.50 -21.09
CA PRO A 57 17.94 16.33 -21.74
C PRO A 57 17.81 16.43 -23.26
N GLN A 58 17.66 17.63 -23.82
CA GLN A 58 17.52 17.84 -25.25
C GLN A 58 18.86 17.63 -25.95
N GLU A 59 19.92 18.29 -25.46
CA GLU A 59 21.28 18.14 -25.99
C GLU A 59 21.76 16.68 -25.97
N ILE A 60 21.40 15.93 -24.92
CA ILE A 60 21.71 14.51 -24.78
C ILE A 60 21.05 13.70 -25.89
N LEU A 61 19.76 13.93 -26.11
CA LEU A 61 18.99 13.21 -27.14
C LEU A 61 19.42 13.61 -28.55
N ASP A 62 19.73 14.89 -28.79
CA ASP A 62 20.23 15.34 -30.09
C ASP A 62 21.54 14.66 -30.46
N VAL A 63 22.50 14.58 -29.51
CA VAL A 63 23.76 13.84 -29.72
C VAL A 63 23.48 12.37 -30.00
N PHE A 64 22.55 11.75 -29.28
CA PHE A 64 22.18 10.36 -29.49
C PHE A 64 21.59 10.13 -30.90
N PHE A 65 20.60 10.93 -31.29
CA PHE A 65 19.91 10.76 -32.56
C PHE A 65 20.82 11.04 -33.75
N THR A 66 21.68 12.06 -33.67
CA THR A 66 22.57 12.43 -34.76
C THR A 66 23.75 11.48 -34.90
N ASN A 67 24.39 11.06 -33.79
CA ASN A 67 25.65 10.34 -33.87
C ASN A 67 25.51 8.82 -33.79
N PHE A 68 24.38 8.30 -33.29
CA PHE A 68 24.20 6.86 -33.05
C PHE A 68 22.99 6.28 -33.76
N ALA A 69 21.85 6.99 -33.78
CA ALA A 69 20.65 6.52 -34.48
C ALA A 69 20.59 6.93 -35.96
N ASP A 70 21.36 7.95 -36.36
CA ASP A 70 21.32 8.61 -37.68
C ASP A 70 19.91 9.07 -38.10
N ILE A 71 19.14 9.62 -37.14
CA ILE A 71 17.77 10.10 -37.36
C ILE A 71 17.72 11.62 -37.30
N LYS A 72 17.34 12.23 -38.43
CA LYS A 72 17.15 13.68 -38.56
C LYS A 72 15.69 14.10 -38.48
N ASP A 73 14.77 13.24 -38.94
CA ASP A 73 13.34 13.54 -38.92
C ASP A 73 12.77 13.44 -37.49
N GLU A 74 12.02 14.46 -37.10
CA GLU A 74 11.48 14.56 -35.74
C GLU A 74 10.40 13.50 -35.46
N ARG A 75 9.60 13.10 -36.45
CA ARG A 75 8.60 12.03 -36.28
C ARG A 75 9.27 10.68 -36.09
N GLU A 76 10.35 10.42 -36.83
CA GLU A 76 11.16 9.21 -36.65
C GLU A 76 11.83 9.18 -35.26
N ARG A 77 12.34 10.32 -34.76
CA ARG A 77 12.85 10.45 -33.38
C ARG A 77 11.77 10.11 -32.36
N LEU A 78 10.57 10.66 -32.53
CA LEU A 78 9.41 10.40 -31.68
C LEU A 78 9.01 8.91 -31.70
N ASP A 79 8.99 8.26 -32.86
CA ASP A 79 8.70 6.83 -32.99
C ASP A 79 9.74 5.97 -32.26
N LEU A 80 11.03 6.27 -32.42
CA LEU A 80 12.10 5.58 -31.71
C LEU A 80 11.98 5.77 -30.18
N MET A 81 11.65 6.97 -29.71
CA MET A 81 11.40 7.21 -28.28
C MET A 81 10.25 6.34 -27.75
N PHE A 82 9.14 6.20 -28.49
CA PHE A 82 8.04 5.30 -28.09
C PHE A 82 8.48 3.84 -27.97
N ARG A 83 9.31 3.36 -28.90
CA ARG A 83 9.84 1.99 -28.87
C ARG A 83 10.80 1.79 -27.70
N ILE A 84 11.68 2.75 -27.42
CA ILE A 84 12.56 2.73 -26.24
C ILE A 84 11.71 2.66 -24.96
N ILE A 85 10.63 3.45 -24.87
CA ILE A 85 9.71 3.39 -23.72
C ILE A 85 9.15 1.98 -23.52
N GLN A 86 8.60 1.39 -24.57
CA GLN A 86 8.05 0.03 -24.52
C GLN A 86 9.11 -1.01 -24.12
N TYR A 87 10.32 -0.87 -24.63
CA TYR A 87 11.40 -1.79 -24.34
C TYR A 87 11.81 -1.72 -22.86
N VAL A 88 12.08 -0.51 -22.35
CA VAL A 88 12.48 -0.33 -20.94
C VAL A 88 11.39 -0.78 -19.98
N GLU A 89 10.10 -0.56 -20.28
CA GLU A 89 8.98 -1.09 -19.49
C GLU A 89 9.08 -2.61 -19.27
N ARG A 90 9.52 -3.37 -20.28
CA ARG A 90 9.68 -4.83 -20.22
C ARG A 90 10.99 -5.23 -19.57
N GLN A 91 12.04 -4.44 -19.76
CA GLN A 91 13.31 -4.61 -19.06
C GLN A 91 13.13 -4.52 -17.53
N VAL A 92 12.25 -3.61 -17.07
CA VAL A 92 11.86 -3.52 -15.65
C VAL A 92 11.16 -4.79 -15.18
N VAL A 93 10.23 -5.35 -15.98
CA VAL A 93 9.53 -6.62 -15.66
C VAL A 93 10.51 -7.79 -15.54
N LEU A 94 11.47 -7.88 -16.46
CA LEU A 94 12.53 -8.88 -16.40
C LEU A 94 13.37 -8.73 -15.13
N TYR A 95 13.83 -7.51 -14.83
CA TYR A 95 14.60 -7.24 -13.61
C TYR A 95 13.82 -7.62 -12.34
N ASP A 96 12.54 -7.25 -12.27
CA ASP A 96 11.64 -7.63 -11.17
C ASP A 96 11.51 -9.15 -11.03
N SER A 97 11.35 -9.87 -12.15
CA SER A 97 11.23 -11.33 -12.16
C SER A 97 12.50 -12.02 -11.66
N VAL A 98 13.68 -11.50 -12.04
CA VAL A 98 14.97 -12.01 -11.58
C VAL A 98 15.17 -11.72 -10.07
N GLU A 99 14.85 -10.51 -9.61
CA GLU A 99 14.97 -10.16 -8.19
C GLU A 99 14.00 -10.97 -7.32
N ASP A 100 12.77 -11.20 -7.79
CA ASP A 100 11.77 -12.02 -7.12
C ASP A 100 12.21 -13.48 -7.00
N SER A 101 12.75 -14.06 -8.07
CA SER A 101 13.31 -15.43 -8.10
C SER A 101 14.49 -15.58 -7.12
N ALA A 102 15.38 -14.58 -7.06
CA ALA A 102 16.52 -14.61 -6.15
C ALA A 102 16.16 -14.39 -4.67
N PHE A 103 14.92 -13.97 -4.37
CA PHE A 103 14.50 -13.57 -3.02
C PHE A 103 14.78 -14.63 -1.94
N PRO A 104 14.44 -15.92 -2.11
CA PRO A 104 14.69 -16.93 -1.08
C PRO A 104 16.18 -17.08 -0.73
N GLU A 105 17.07 -17.06 -1.72
CA GLU A 105 18.52 -17.14 -1.53
C GLU A 105 19.06 -15.88 -0.82
N LEU A 106 18.57 -14.71 -1.19
CA LEU A 106 18.95 -13.44 -0.54
C LEU A 106 18.53 -13.36 0.93
N GLN A 107 17.46 -14.06 1.31
CA GLN A 107 16.99 -14.09 2.70
C GLN A 107 17.86 -14.95 3.61
N LYS A 108 18.55 -15.98 3.09
CA LYS A 108 19.47 -16.83 3.88
C LYS A 108 20.61 -16.03 4.54
N TYR A 109 20.95 -14.88 3.96
CA TYR A 109 22.00 -13.99 4.46
C TYR A 109 21.44 -12.68 5.04
N SER A 110 20.12 -12.58 5.23
CA SER A 110 19.46 -11.42 5.82
C SER A 110 19.48 -11.48 7.35
N ASN A 111 19.48 -10.31 8.00
CA ASN A 111 19.34 -10.17 9.45
C ASN A 111 17.89 -9.82 9.86
N SER A 112 16.93 -10.12 9.00
CA SER A 112 15.50 -9.96 9.28
C SER A 112 15.05 -11.06 10.24
N LEU A 113 14.37 -10.67 11.31
CA LEU A 113 13.81 -11.63 12.26
C LEU A 113 12.60 -12.32 11.61
N THR A 114 12.72 -13.60 11.27
CA THR A 114 11.60 -14.46 10.83
C THR A 114 10.86 -15.03 12.04
N ILE A 115 9.71 -15.69 11.84
CA ILE A 115 9.05 -16.40 12.94
C ILE A 115 9.91 -17.58 13.42
N LYS A 116 10.63 -18.23 12.51
CA LYS A 116 11.62 -19.24 12.86
C LYS A 116 12.69 -18.68 13.80
N ASP A 117 13.31 -17.56 13.43
CA ASP A 117 14.35 -16.92 14.26
C ASP A 117 13.78 -16.46 15.60
N TYR A 118 12.53 -15.98 15.61
CA TYR A 118 11.79 -15.63 16.82
C TYR A 118 11.66 -16.85 17.76
N PHE A 119 11.22 -18.01 17.25
CA PHE A 119 11.12 -19.22 18.06
C PHE A 119 12.47 -19.74 18.55
N GLU A 120 13.53 -19.64 17.74
CA GLU A 120 14.89 -19.95 18.20
C GLU A 120 15.33 -19.03 19.35
N LEU A 121 15.00 -17.73 19.29
CA LEU A 121 15.28 -16.78 20.36
C LEU A 121 14.44 -17.05 21.62
N VAL A 122 13.16 -17.41 21.47
CA VAL A 122 12.29 -17.81 22.58
C VAL A 122 12.81 -19.08 23.25
N ASN A 123 13.29 -20.07 22.48
CA ASN A 123 13.92 -21.27 23.00
C ASN A 123 15.16 -20.94 23.85
N ARG A 124 16.02 -20.04 23.38
CA ARG A 124 17.23 -19.62 24.13
C ARG A 124 16.88 -18.85 25.40
N THR A 125 15.87 -17.98 25.34
CA THR A 125 15.45 -17.14 26.47
C THR A 125 14.45 -17.81 27.41
N LYS A 126 13.96 -19.02 27.07
CA LYS A 126 12.96 -19.81 27.81
C LYS A 126 11.64 -19.05 28.09
N ASN A 127 11.21 -18.18 27.18
CA ASN A 127 10.04 -17.29 27.34
C ASN A 127 8.78 -17.79 26.60
N TRP A 128 8.57 -19.11 26.51
CA TRP A 128 7.47 -19.69 25.73
C TRP A 128 6.09 -19.23 26.21
N ASP A 129 5.85 -19.12 27.52
CA ASP A 129 4.53 -18.71 28.05
C ASP A 129 4.11 -17.33 27.54
N LYS A 130 5.05 -16.36 27.53
CA LYS A 130 4.80 -15.01 27.01
C LYS A 130 4.62 -15.01 25.49
N ALA A 131 5.44 -15.79 24.80
CA ALA A 131 5.39 -15.90 23.35
C ALA A 131 4.06 -16.52 22.89
N SER A 132 3.66 -17.66 23.47
CA SER A 132 2.41 -18.35 23.16
C SER A 132 1.22 -17.46 23.48
N LYS A 133 1.13 -16.92 24.69
CA LYS A 133 0.03 -16.01 25.08
C LYS A 133 -0.13 -14.82 24.13
N LYS A 134 0.98 -14.24 23.67
CA LYS A 134 0.92 -13.12 22.71
C LYS A 134 0.50 -13.60 21.33
N LEU A 135 1.08 -14.67 20.82
CA LEU A 135 0.73 -15.22 19.52
C LEU A 135 -0.74 -15.66 19.46
N SER A 136 -1.33 -16.11 20.58
CA SER A 136 -2.75 -16.49 20.64
C SER A 136 -3.71 -15.31 20.61
N THR A 137 -3.21 -14.07 20.76
CA THR A 137 -4.06 -12.85 20.83
C THR A 137 -3.66 -11.75 19.85
N PHE A 138 -2.48 -11.84 19.26
CA PHE A 138 -1.94 -10.83 18.35
C PHE A 138 -2.24 -11.19 16.89
N SER A 139 -2.55 -10.17 16.10
CA SER A 139 -2.83 -10.30 14.67
C SER A 139 -2.04 -9.27 13.88
N ALA A 140 -1.71 -9.60 12.64
CA ALA A 140 -1.34 -8.63 11.63
C ALA A 140 -2.40 -8.61 10.52
N ARG A 141 -2.93 -7.44 10.19
CA ARG A 141 -3.88 -7.26 9.08
C ARG A 141 -3.22 -6.51 7.93
N ILE A 142 -3.31 -7.11 6.76
CA ILE A 142 -2.78 -6.57 5.51
C ILE A 142 -3.98 -6.16 4.66
N VAL A 143 -4.16 -4.85 4.46
CA VAL A 143 -5.29 -4.30 3.71
C VAL A 143 -4.86 -3.93 2.30
N LEU A 144 -5.39 -4.67 1.33
CA LEU A 144 -5.05 -4.51 -0.08
C LEU A 144 -5.83 -3.37 -0.70
N THR A 145 -5.14 -2.60 -1.53
CA THR A 145 -5.74 -1.47 -2.21
C THR A 145 -5.55 -1.51 -3.70
N ALA A 146 -6.61 -1.12 -4.42
CA ALA A 146 -6.49 -0.78 -5.81
C ALA A 146 -5.51 0.39 -5.92
N HIS A 147 -4.53 0.22 -6.79
CA HIS A 147 -3.68 1.32 -7.19
C HIS A 147 -4.05 1.72 -8.61
N PRO A 148 -4.06 3.02 -8.90
CA PRO A 148 -4.16 3.47 -10.27
C PRO A 148 -3.11 2.73 -11.11
N THR A 149 -1.86 2.66 -10.67
CA THR A 149 -0.73 2.24 -11.53
C THR A 149 -0.45 0.74 -11.57
N GLN A 150 -1.40 -0.11 -11.15
CA GLN A 150 -1.23 -1.54 -11.32
C GLN A 150 -1.67 -1.91 -12.75
N PHE A 151 -0.69 -1.86 -13.67
CA PHE A 151 -0.94 -1.91 -15.12
C PHE A 151 -1.07 -3.32 -15.69
N TYR A 152 -0.47 -4.32 -15.02
CA TYR A 152 -0.39 -5.67 -15.57
C TYR A 152 -1.77 -6.33 -15.56
N THR A 153 -2.21 -6.73 -16.74
CA THR A 153 -3.38 -7.60 -16.92
C THR A 153 -3.12 -8.96 -16.29
N PRO A 154 -4.17 -9.76 -15.99
CA PRO A 154 -3.99 -11.13 -15.54
C PRO A 154 -3.04 -11.93 -16.45
N SER A 155 -3.16 -11.76 -17.77
CA SER A 155 -2.26 -12.41 -18.75
C SER A 155 -0.80 -12.01 -18.59
N VAL A 156 -0.51 -10.74 -18.26
CA VAL A 156 0.87 -10.33 -17.98
C VAL A 156 1.35 -10.88 -16.64
N LEU A 157 0.48 -10.93 -15.62
CA LEU A 157 0.81 -11.55 -14.34
C LEU A 157 1.13 -13.05 -14.49
N ASP A 158 0.41 -13.76 -15.37
CA ASP A 158 0.69 -15.15 -15.74
C ASP A 158 2.09 -15.27 -16.38
N ILE A 159 2.41 -14.41 -17.36
CA ILE A 159 3.75 -14.36 -17.99
C ILE A 159 4.85 -14.12 -16.95
N ILE A 160 4.63 -13.20 -16.00
CA ILE A 160 5.60 -12.89 -14.94
C ILE A 160 5.75 -14.08 -13.98
N ALA A 161 4.66 -14.76 -13.64
CA ALA A 161 4.71 -15.97 -12.81
C ALA A 161 5.47 -17.11 -13.51
N GLU A 162 5.22 -17.32 -14.79
CA GLU A 162 5.91 -18.33 -15.58
C GLU A 162 7.39 -17.99 -15.76
N LEU A 163 7.72 -16.76 -16.14
CA LEU A 163 9.11 -16.30 -16.27
C LEU A 163 9.90 -16.53 -14.98
N ARG A 164 9.32 -16.22 -13.82
CA ARG A 164 9.94 -16.49 -12.50
C ARG A 164 10.20 -17.98 -12.30
N SER A 165 9.19 -18.82 -12.53
CA SER A 165 9.34 -20.28 -12.43
C SER A 165 10.43 -20.80 -13.37
N LEU A 166 10.54 -20.27 -14.58
CA LEU A 166 11.57 -20.69 -15.53
C LEU A 166 12.98 -20.22 -15.10
N ILE A 167 13.11 -19.02 -14.52
CA ILE A 167 14.37 -18.50 -13.95
C ILE A 167 14.81 -19.33 -12.72
N ASP A 168 13.87 -19.75 -11.88
CA ASP A 168 14.14 -20.61 -10.71
C ASP A 168 14.72 -21.97 -11.13
N ASN A 169 14.29 -22.48 -12.28
CA ASN A 169 14.69 -23.78 -12.82
C ASN A 169 15.76 -23.70 -13.93
N ASP A 170 16.35 -22.52 -14.16
CA ASP A 170 17.36 -22.24 -15.18
C ASP A 170 16.99 -22.75 -16.60
N ARG A 171 15.71 -22.61 -16.98
CA ARG A 171 15.15 -23.10 -18.26
C ARG A 171 15.36 -22.12 -19.41
N LEU A 172 16.62 -21.93 -19.83
CA LEU A 172 17.04 -20.86 -20.76
C LEU A 172 16.22 -20.75 -22.05
N TYR A 173 15.94 -21.86 -22.73
CA TYR A 173 15.16 -21.86 -23.97
C TYR A 173 13.74 -21.34 -23.74
N ASP A 174 13.07 -21.84 -22.70
CA ASP A 174 11.70 -21.43 -22.38
C ASP A 174 11.67 -19.98 -21.91
N ILE A 175 12.69 -19.51 -21.18
CA ILE A 175 12.85 -18.09 -20.81
C ILE A 175 12.88 -17.21 -22.05
N ASP A 176 13.65 -17.58 -23.07
CA ASP A 176 13.73 -16.82 -24.32
C ASP A 176 12.34 -16.71 -25.00
N VAL A 177 11.62 -17.83 -25.08
CA VAL A 177 10.24 -17.86 -25.63
C VAL A 177 9.29 -16.98 -24.82
N THR A 178 9.33 -17.05 -23.49
CA THR A 178 8.50 -16.22 -22.61
C THR A 178 8.87 -14.74 -22.72
N LEU A 179 10.15 -14.41 -22.92
CA LEU A 179 10.59 -13.03 -23.17
C LEU A 179 10.10 -12.49 -24.51
N GLN A 180 10.05 -13.32 -25.56
CA GLN A 180 9.42 -12.96 -26.84
C GLN A 180 7.92 -12.70 -26.65
N GLN A 181 7.22 -13.56 -25.90
CA GLN A 181 5.81 -13.36 -25.56
C GLN A 181 5.59 -12.05 -24.80
N LEU A 182 6.42 -11.75 -23.79
CA LEU A 182 6.38 -10.48 -23.04
C LEU A 182 6.64 -9.28 -23.97
N GLY A 183 7.59 -9.44 -24.90
CA GLY A 183 7.89 -8.48 -25.95
C GLY A 183 6.67 -8.08 -26.78
N LEU A 184 5.86 -9.07 -27.18
CA LEU A 184 4.68 -8.90 -28.04
C LEU A 184 3.39 -8.55 -27.28
N THR A 185 3.36 -8.79 -25.96
CA THR A 185 2.16 -8.56 -25.14
C THR A 185 2.06 -7.09 -24.74
N SER A 186 0.86 -6.50 -24.86
CA SER A 186 0.60 -5.16 -24.34
C SER A 186 0.58 -5.16 -22.81
N LEU A 187 1.41 -4.33 -22.19
CA LEU A 187 1.41 -4.10 -20.74
C LEU A 187 0.33 -3.12 -20.27
N VAL A 188 -0.44 -2.54 -21.19
CA VAL A 188 -1.44 -1.50 -20.90
C VAL A 188 -2.81 -1.93 -21.40
N ASN A 189 -3.84 -1.64 -20.59
CA ASN A 189 -5.23 -1.86 -20.95
C ASN A 189 -5.66 -0.96 -22.12
N ALA A 190 -6.36 -1.54 -23.10
CA ALA A 190 -6.92 -0.78 -24.21
C ALA A 190 -8.02 0.20 -23.78
N LYS A 191 -8.69 -0.10 -22.65
CA LYS A 191 -9.75 0.73 -22.06
C LYS A 191 -9.43 1.00 -20.59
N LYS A 192 -9.95 2.11 -20.07
CA LYS A 192 -9.86 2.43 -18.63
C LYS A 192 -10.52 1.29 -17.82
N PRO A 193 -9.84 0.74 -16.79
CA PRO A 193 -10.39 -0.37 -16.01
C PRO A 193 -11.59 0.09 -15.18
N THR A 194 -12.58 -0.79 -15.03
CA THR A 194 -13.68 -0.59 -14.07
C THR A 194 -13.19 -0.92 -12.64
N PRO A 195 -13.85 -0.43 -11.57
CA PRO A 195 -13.48 -0.83 -10.22
C PRO A 195 -13.57 -2.36 -9.97
N LEU A 196 -14.44 -3.06 -10.71
CA LEU A 196 -14.53 -4.52 -10.66
C LEU A 196 -13.30 -5.19 -11.30
N ASP A 197 -12.79 -4.65 -12.40
CA ASP A 197 -11.55 -5.17 -13.02
C ASP A 197 -10.35 -4.99 -12.08
N GLU A 198 -10.25 -3.83 -11.42
CA GLU A 198 -9.21 -3.56 -10.40
C GLU A 198 -9.31 -4.57 -9.25
N ALA A 199 -10.52 -4.91 -8.81
CA ALA A 199 -10.74 -5.91 -7.78
C ALA A 199 -10.31 -7.31 -8.25
N LYS A 200 -10.72 -7.74 -9.45
CA LYS A 200 -10.37 -9.06 -10.01
C LYS A 200 -8.86 -9.28 -10.12
N ASN A 201 -8.11 -8.25 -10.50
CA ASN A 201 -6.64 -8.34 -10.57
C ASN A 201 -6.00 -8.64 -9.20
N ILE A 202 -6.54 -8.08 -8.12
CA ILE A 202 -6.02 -8.34 -6.76
C ILE A 202 -6.54 -9.68 -6.24
N ILE A 203 -7.79 -10.05 -6.55
CA ILE A 203 -8.36 -11.36 -6.22
C ILE A 203 -7.56 -12.51 -6.87
N TYR A 204 -7.03 -12.30 -8.07
CA TYR A 204 -6.09 -13.25 -8.68
C TYR A 204 -4.87 -13.51 -7.78
N ILE A 205 -4.29 -12.46 -7.17
CA ILE A 205 -3.13 -12.59 -6.27
C ILE A 205 -3.54 -13.28 -4.96
N LEU A 206 -4.75 -12.98 -4.45
CA LEU A 206 -5.30 -13.68 -3.28
C LEU A 206 -5.33 -15.20 -3.53
N ARG A 207 -5.90 -15.61 -4.66
CA ARG A 207 -6.05 -17.01 -5.07
C ARG A 207 -4.72 -17.72 -5.27
N ASN A 208 -3.82 -17.12 -6.05
CA ASN A 208 -2.63 -17.82 -6.52
C ASN A 208 -1.41 -17.65 -5.60
N THR A 209 -1.47 -16.72 -4.65
CA THR A 209 -0.36 -16.43 -3.74
C THR A 209 -0.78 -16.53 -2.28
N TYR A 210 -1.80 -15.77 -1.84
CA TYR A 210 -2.02 -15.56 -0.41
C TYR A 210 -2.75 -16.71 0.26
N TYR A 211 -3.62 -17.40 -0.47
CA TYR A 211 -4.33 -18.58 0.01
C TYR A 211 -3.37 -19.62 0.60
N ASP A 212 -2.32 -19.97 -0.15
CA ASP A 212 -1.28 -20.89 0.30
C ASP A 212 -0.31 -20.25 1.27
N ALA A 213 0.10 -19.00 1.04
CA ALA A 213 1.08 -18.32 1.90
C ALA A 213 0.61 -18.20 3.36
N VAL A 214 -0.64 -17.77 3.57
CA VAL A 214 -1.24 -17.62 4.90
C VAL A 214 -1.43 -18.98 5.56
N GLY A 215 -1.96 -19.97 4.83
CA GLY A 215 -2.14 -21.33 5.34
C GLY A 215 -0.81 -21.95 5.78
N GLU A 216 0.20 -21.91 4.93
CA GLU A 216 1.54 -22.44 5.23
C GLU A 216 2.21 -21.72 6.41
N LEU A 217 2.05 -20.40 6.53
CA LEU A 217 2.58 -19.63 7.67
C LEU A 217 1.86 -20.00 8.97
N TYR A 218 0.52 -20.08 8.97
CA TYR A 218 -0.26 -20.50 10.13
C TYR A 218 0.16 -21.89 10.61
N GLN A 219 0.29 -22.83 9.68
CA GLN A 219 0.73 -24.19 9.99
C GLN A 219 2.13 -24.23 10.59
N TYR A 220 3.05 -23.42 10.05
CA TYR A 220 4.38 -23.32 10.62
C TYR A 220 4.32 -22.84 12.08
N VAL A 221 3.50 -21.83 12.38
CA VAL A 221 3.28 -21.36 13.76
C VAL A 221 2.67 -22.46 14.63
N LYS A 222 1.54 -23.04 14.21
CA LYS A 222 0.81 -24.08 14.95
C LYS A 222 1.66 -25.31 15.28
N ARG A 223 2.55 -25.73 14.39
CA ARG A 223 3.44 -26.90 14.63
C ARG A 223 4.61 -26.61 15.56
N ASN A 224 5.09 -25.37 15.59
CA ASN A 224 6.32 -25.01 16.31
C ASN A 224 6.05 -24.25 17.61
N ILE A 225 4.82 -23.79 17.83
CA ILE A 225 4.41 -23.20 19.09
C ILE A 225 4.27 -24.28 20.17
N ARG A 226 4.75 -24.01 21.39
CA ARG A 226 4.60 -24.93 22.54
C ARG A 226 3.23 -24.75 23.21
N ASP A 227 2.18 -24.87 22.41
CA ASP A 227 0.80 -24.73 22.84
C ASP A 227 -0.09 -25.63 21.95
N ALA A 228 -0.54 -26.76 22.51
CA ALA A 228 -1.34 -27.73 21.78
C ALA A 228 -2.73 -27.20 21.41
N GLU A 229 -3.22 -26.19 22.16
CA GLU A 229 -4.53 -25.57 22.00
C GLU A 229 -4.44 -24.25 21.19
N PHE A 230 -3.38 -24.08 20.40
CA PHE A 230 -3.21 -22.86 19.61
C PHE A 230 -4.24 -22.78 18.48
N GLU A 231 -5.21 -21.87 18.63
CA GLU A 231 -6.31 -21.67 17.69
C GLU A 231 -6.46 -20.21 17.20
N ASN A 232 -5.36 -19.44 17.16
CA ASN A 232 -5.41 -18.10 16.57
C ASN A 232 -5.34 -18.15 15.04
N TYR A 233 -6.43 -18.59 14.41
CA TYR A 233 -6.61 -18.54 12.94
C TYR A 233 -6.55 -17.11 12.36
N ASN A 234 -6.63 -16.11 13.24
CA ASN A 234 -6.59 -14.70 12.94
C ASN A 234 -5.16 -14.11 12.97
N ILE A 235 -4.11 -14.94 12.99
CA ILE A 235 -2.72 -14.47 13.05
C ILE A 235 -2.38 -13.52 11.89
N ILE A 236 -2.84 -13.83 10.67
CA ILE A 236 -2.78 -12.96 9.50
C ILE A 236 -4.20 -12.76 8.97
N LYS A 237 -4.63 -11.51 8.88
CA LYS A 237 -5.94 -11.12 8.34
C LYS A 237 -5.77 -10.38 7.02
N LEU A 238 -6.64 -10.63 6.06
CA LEU A 238 -6.66 -9.93 4.78
C LEU A 238 -7.82 -8.93 4.75
N GLY A 239 -7.51 -7.67 4.46
CA GLY A 239 -8.51 -6.63 4.18
C GLY A 239 -8.49 -6.24 2.70
N PHE A 240 -9.58 -5.67 2.21
CA PHE A 240 -9.79 -5.41 0.79
C PHE A 240 -10.57 -4.12 0.59
N TRP A 241 -9.98 -3.16 -0.13
CA TRP A 241 -10.63 -1.89 -0.50
C TRP A 241 -11.20 -1.81 -1.93
N PRO A 242 -10.66 -2.49 -2.96
CA PRO A 242 -11.26 -2.42 -4.29
C PRO A 242 -12.75 -2.81 -4.24
N GLY A 243 -13.63 -1.97 -4.80
CA GLY A 243 -15.09 -2.16 -4.72
C GLY A 243 -15.78 -1.69 -3.44
N GLY A 244 -15.03 -1.38 -2.37
CA GLY A 244 -15.57 -0.86 -1.11
C GLY A 244 -15.15 0.59 -0.80
N ASP A 245 -13.98 1.04 -1.27
CA ASP A 245 -13.50 2.40 -1.09
C ASP A 245 -14.06 3.36 -2.18
N ARG A 246 -15.05 4.14 -1.75
CA ARG A 246 -15.88 5.05 -2.56
C ARG A 246 -15.44 6.51 -2.45
N ASP A 247 -14.51 6.82 -1.53
CA ASP A 247 -13.99 8.17 -1.32
C ASP A 247 -13.36 8.71 -2.61
N GLY A 248 -14.01 9.74 -3.16
CA GLY A 248 -13.61 10.39 -4.39
C GLY A 248 -13.69 9.47 -5.63
N ASN A 249 -14.47 8.38 -5.58
CA ASN A 249 -14.70 7.48 -6.71
C ASN A 249 -16.20 7.24 -6.94
N PRO A 250 -16.88 8.02 -7.80
CA PRO A 250 -18.31 7.84 -8.07
C PRO A 250 -18.62 6.51 -8.76
N TYR A 251 -17.63 5.84 -9.37
CA TYR A 251 -17.84 4.56 -10.07
C TYR A 251 -17.92 3.36 -9.14
N VAL A 252 -17.58 3.50 -7.86
CA VAL A 252 -17.77 2.44 -6.86
C VAL A 252 -19.18 2.59 -6.30
N THR A 253 -20.15 2.02 -7.01
CA THR A 253 -21.57 2.02 -6.64
C THR A 253 -21.90 0.89 -5.66
N ALA A 254 -23.10 0.93 -5.07
CA ALA A 254 -23.64 -0.16 -4.27
C ALA A 254 -23.57 -1.52 -5.03
N GLU A 255 -23.95 -1.53 -6.31
CA GLU A 255 -23.90 -2.73 -7.15
C GLU A 255 -22.47 -3.27 -7.31
N VAL A 256 -21.48 -2.39 -7.50
CA VAL A 256 -20.07 -2.78 -7.61
C VAL A 256 -19.58 -3.42 -6.30
N THR A 257 -19.93 -2.85 -5.14
CA THR A 257 -19.60 -3.42 -3.83
C THR A 257 -20.13 -4.85 -3.70
N LYS A 258 -21.40 -5.09 -4.08
CA LYS A 258 -21.99 -6.44 -4.06
C LYS A 258 -21.24 -7.39 -5.00
N LYS A 259 -21.00 -6.99 -6.25
CA LYS A 259 -20.29 -7.83 -7.24
C LYS A 259 -18.89 -8.23 -6.77
N VAL A 260 -18.18 -7.32 -6.11
CA VAL A 260 -16.84 -7.61 -5.58
C VAL A 260 -16.90 -8.56 -4.37
N ALA A 261 -17.86 -8.37 -3.46
CA ALA A 261 -18.08 -9.31 -2.37
C ALA A 261 -18.40 -10.72 -2.88
N ASP A 262 -19.24 -10.83 -3.92
CA ASP A 262 -19.53 -12.11 -4.57
C ASP A 262 -18.27 -12.70 -5.21
N GLU A 263 -17.48 -11.93 -5.96
CA GLU A 263 -16.25 -12.42 -6.60
C GLU A 263 -15.22 -12.96 -5.59
N LEU A 264 -15.06 -12.29 -4.44
CA LEU A 264 -14.21 -12.77 -3.35
C LEU A 264 -14.65 -14.15 -2.85
N ARG A 265 -15.95 -14.30 -2.56
CA ARG A 265 -16.53 -15.58 -2.08
C ARG A 265 -16.44 -16.67 -3.13
N LEU A 266 -16.88 -16.41 -4.37
CA LEU A 266 -16.82 -17.37 -5.47
C LEU A 266 -15.40 -17.87 -5.68
N THR A 267 -14.41 -16.97 -5.63
CA THR A 267 -13.00 -17.34 -5.81
C THR A 267 -12.49 -18.20 -4.66
N LEU A 268 -12.88 -17.91 -3.42
CA LEU A 268 -12.53 -18.78 -2.28
C LEU A 268 -13.16 -20.18 -2.40
N MET A 269 -14.41 -20.27 -2.85
CA MET A 269 -15.04 -21.57 -3.09
C MET A 269 -14.29 -22.38 -4.15
N LYS A 270 -13.73 -21.73 -5.19
CA LYS A 270 -12.81 -22.39 -6.14
C LYS A 270 -11.56 -22.93 -5.44
N CYS A 271 -11.02 -22.22 -4.46
CA CYS A 271 -9.85 -22.67 -3.70
C CYS A 271 -10.18 -23.93 -2.88
N TYR A 272 -11.25 -23.89 -2.07
CA TYR A 272 -11.69 -25.04 -1.28
C TYR A 272 -12.06 -26.25 -2.15
N TYR A 273 -12.77 -26.03 -3.26
CA TYR A 273 -13.11 -27.10 -4.19
C TYR A 273 -11.86 -27.77 -4.78
N ASN A 274 -10.87 -26.98 -5.22
CA ASN A 274 -9.65 -27.54 -5.81
C ASN A 274 -8.83 -28.33 -4.78
N GLU A 275 -8.74 -27.86 -3.53
CA GLU A 275 -8.06 -28.62 -2.47
C GLU A 275 -8.80 -29.91 -2.11
N LEU A 276 -10.12 -29.84 -1.95
CA LEU A 276 -10.95 -31.02 -1.70
C LEU A 276 -10.86 -32.03 -2.86
N LYS A 277 -10.79 -31.55 -4.10
CA LYS A 277 -10.59 -32.39 -5.29
C LYS A 277 -9.26 -33.14 -5.25
N GLU A 278 -8.17 -32.49 -4.83
CA GLU A 278 -6.88 -33.15 -4.65
C GLU A 278 -6.90 -34.13 -3.46
N LEU A 279 -7.57 -33.79 -2.36
CA LEU A 279 -7.78 -34.68 -1.22
C LEU A 279 -8.59 -35.92 -1.61
N ARG A 280 -9.63 -35.78 -2.43
CA ARG A 280 -10.47 -36.89 -2.90
C ARG A 280 -9.67 -37.95 -3.67
N LYS A 281 -8.61 -37.55 -4.38
CA LYS A 281 -7.69 -38.49 -5.06
C LYS A 281 -6.89 -39.35 -4.06
N LYS A 282 -6.77 -38.91 -2.81
CA LYS A 282 -6.02 -39.57 -1.73
C LYS A 282 -6.93 -40.31 -0.76
N LEU A 283 -8.06 -39.70 -0.39
CA LEU A 283 -9.07 -40.24 0.51
C LEU A 283 -10.07 -41.12 -0.26
N THR A 284 -9.60 -42.21 -0.85
CA THR A 284 -10.41 -43.13 -1.68
C THR A 284 -11.22 -44.14 -0.87
N PHE A 285 -11.33 -43.94 0.45
CA PHE A 285 -11.95 -44.88 1.37
C PHE A 285 -13.47 -44.84 1.27
N LYS A 286 -14.10 -46.03 1.20
CA LYS A 286 -15.55 -46.19 0.98
C LYS A 286 -16.40 -45.40 2.00
N GLY A 287 -16.02 -45.42 3.28
CA GLY A 287 -16.77 -44.74 4.35
C GLY A 287 -16.67 -43.22 4.36
N LEU A 288 -15.81 -42.62 3.52
CA LEU A 288 -15.66 -41.17 3.38
C LEU A 288 -16.26 -40.61 2.08
N GLN A 289 -16.56 -41.47 1.09
CA GLN A 289 -16.94 -41.00 -0.25
C GLN A 289 -18.21 -40.16 -0.25
N GLU A 290 -19.21 -40.53 0.56
CA GLU A 290 -20.48 -39.81 0.63
C GLU A 290 -20.28 -38.39 1.15
N ASP A 291 -19.67 -38.22 2.33
CA ASP A 291 -19.37 -36.91 2.93
C ASP A 291 -18.53 -36.03 1.98
N ILE A 292 -17.49 -36.60 1.35
CA ILE A 292 -16.62 -35.88 0.41
C ILE A 292 -17.40 -35.44 -0.82
N ASN A 293 -18.23 -36.31 -1.40
CA ASN A 293 -18.99 -35.99 -2.60
C ASN A 293 -20.06 -34.92 -2.32
N GLN A 294 -20.78 -35.03 -1.20
CA GLN A 294 -21.76 -34.02 -0.79
C GLN A 294 -21.11 -32.63 -0.64
N LEU A 295 -19.98 -32.55 0.07
CA LEU A 295 -19.26 -31.28 0.22
C LEU A 295 -18.71 -30.78 -1.12
N SER A 296 -18.16 -31.69 -1.94
CA SER A 296 -17.63 -31.37 -3.28
C SER A 296 -18.71 -30.77 -4.18
N ASP A 297 -19.90 -31.35 -4.21
CA ASP A 297 -21.01 -30.89 -5.06
C ASP A 297 -21.53 -29.52 -4.59
N ARG A 298 -21.63 -29.31 -3.28
CA ARG A 298 -21.98 -28.01 -2.70
C ARG A 298 -20.97 -26.93 -3.07
N LEU A 299 -19.67 -27.20 -2.92
CA LEU A 299 -18.60 -26.28 -3.30
C LEU A 299 -18.55 -26.02 -4.81
N TYR A 300 -18.77 -27.05 -5.63
CA TYR A 300 -18.81 -26.93 -7.09
C TYR A 300 -19.92 -25.97 -7.56
N ASN A 301 -21.12 -26.08 -6.98
CA ASN A 301 -22.21 -25.17 -7.30
C ASN A 301 -21.93 -23.74 -6.79
N ALA A 302 -21.42 -23.63 -5.57
CA ALA A 302 -21.11 -22.34 -4.94
C ALA A 302 -19.95 -21.58 -5.60
N MET A 303 -19.08 -22.24 -6.37
CA MET A 303 -17.95 -21.57 -7.03
C MET A 303 -18.30 -20.90 -8.37
N PHE A 304 -19.48 -21.18 -8.93
CA PHE A 304 -19.97 -20.59 -10.19
C PHE A 304 -21.22 -19.73 -10.03
N ASN A 305 -22.02 -19.96 -8.99
CA ASN A 305 -23.30 -19.28 -8.80
C ASN A 305 -23.29 -18.46 -7.51
N ALA A 306 -23.43 -17.13 -7.66
CA ALA A 306 -23.46 -16.20 -6.53
C ALA A 306 -24.70 -16.34 -5.64
N ASP A 307 -25.76 -17.01 -6.11
CA ASP A 307 -26.97 -17.21 -5.31
C ASP A 307 -26.96 -18.54 -4.53
N VAL A 308 -25.97 -19.40 -4.76
CA VAL A 308 -25.77 -20.60 -3.95
C VAL A 308 -25.02 -20.23 -2.68
N GLU A 309 -25.74 -20.23 -1.56
CA GLU A 309 -25.20 -20.03 -0.22
C GLU A 309 -24.65 -21.36 0.35
N ILE A 310 -23.42 -21.33 0.85
CA ILE A 310 -22.79 -22.36 1.67
C ILE A 310 -22.16 -21.69 2.88
N THR A 311 -22.56 -22.10 4.08
CA THR A 311 -22.12 -21.45 5.32
C THR A 311 -20.79 -22.02 5.81
N TYR A 312 -20.07 -21.24 6.61
CA TYR A 312 -18.85 -21.68 7.28
C TYR A 312 -19.08 -22.96 8.11
N ASP A 313 -20.17 -22.99 8.88
CA ASP A 313 -20.52 -24.13 9.74
C ASP A 313 -20.81 -25.40 8.93
N GLU A 314 -21.45 -25.30 7.77
CA GLU A 314 -21.67 -26.44 6.87
C GLU A 314 -20.36 -27.06 6.40
N ILE A 315 -19.39 -26.22 5.98
CA ILE A 315 -18.09 -26.68 5.48
C ILE A 315 -17.32 -27.36 6.62
N ILE A 316 -17.21 -26.69 7.77
CA ILE A 316 -16.43 -27.19 8.91
C ILE A 316 -17.03 -28.47 9.50
N LYS A 317 -18.36 -28.54 9.68
CA LYS A 317 -19.02 -29.77 10.15
C LYS A 317 -18.76 -30.95 9.22
N SER A 318 -18.83 -30.73 7.91
CA SER A 318 -18.55 -31.76 6.91
C SER A 318 -17.10 -32.24 7.00
N LEU A 319 -16.14 -31.32 7.10
CA LEU A 319 -14.72 -31.66 7.22
C LEU A 319 -14.38 -32.36 8.53
N HIS A 320 -14.99 -31.96 9.66
CA HIS A 320 -14.81 -32.65 10.94
C HIS A 320 -15.41 -34.06 10.93
N SER A 321 -16.57 -34.28 10.31
CA SER A 321 -17.12 -35.64 10.11
C SER A 321 -16.14 -36.53 9.34
N ILE A 322 -15.56 -36.01 8.25
CA ILE A 322 -14.54 -36.73 7.47
C ILE A 322 -13.32 -37.02 8.36
N ARG A 323 -12.89 -36.04 9.17
CA ARG A 323 -11.74 -36.15 10.07
C ARG A 323 -11.96 -37.22 11.15
N GLU A 324 -13.10 -37.23 11.82
CA GLU A 324 -13.44 -38.21 12.85
C GLU A 324 -13.42 -39.63 12.29
N LYS A 325 -14.02 -39.84 11.12
CA LYS A 325 -13.99 -41.14 10.43
C LYS A 325 -12.57 -41.53 10.02
N LEU A 326 -11.75 -40.57 9.58
CA LEU A 326 -10.35 -40.81 9.19
C LEU A 326 -9.49 -41.26 10.38
N VAL A 327 -9.64 -40.59 11.52
CA VAL A 327 -8.95 -40.93 12.77
C VAL A 327 -9.41 -42.28 13.30
N GLY A 328 -10.73 -42.51 13.36
CA GLY A 328 -11.30 -43.71 13.96
C GLY A 328 -11.08 -44.99 13.14
N ASN A 329 -11.13 -44.90 11.81
CA ASN A 329 -11.27 -46.09 10.95
C ASN A 329 -10.16 -46.28 9.90
N TYR A 330 -9.29 -45.29 9.68
CA TYR A 330 -8.38 -45.27 8.54
C TYR A 330 -6.93 -44.87 8.91
N HIS A 331 -6.53 -45.15 10.15
CA HIS A 331 -5.15 -44.96 10.64
C HIS A 331 -4.59 -43.56 10.37
N GLU A 332 -5.44 -42.53 10.40
CA GLU A 332 -5.05 -41.13 10.19
C GLU A 332 -4.36 -40.87 8.84
N LEU A 333 -4.57 -41.73 7.83
CA LEU A 333 -3.86 -41.61 6.56
C LEU A 333 -4.23 -40.30 5.84
N TYR A 334 -3.22 -39.47 5.56
CA TYR A 334 -3.40 -38.12 4.99
C TYR A 334 -4.10 -37.11 5.92
N LEU A 335 -4.22 -37.38 7.22
CA LEU A 335 -4.83 -36.46 8.20
C LEU A 335 -4.23 -35.06 8.14
N GLU A 336 -2.91 -34.94 8.02
CA GLU A 336 -2.21 -33.64 7.91
C GLU A 336 -2.74 -32.78 6.74
N ARG A 337 -3.10 -33.41 5.62
CA ARG A 337 -3.66 -32.70 4.45
C ARG A 337 -5.11 -32.28 4.66
N LEU A 338 -5.88 -33.07 5.41
CA LEU A 338 -7.25 -32.70 5.78
C LEU A 338 -7.23 -31.56 6.81
N ASP A 339 -6.37 -31.65 7.82
CA ASP A 339 -6.19 -30.61 8.84
C ASP A 339 -5.71 -29.30 8.22
N LEU A 340 -4.87 -29.36 7.17
CA LEU A 340 -4.51 -28.23 6.31
C LEU A 340 -5.73 -27.50 5.72
N LEU A 341 -6.66 -28.25 5.12
CA LEU A 341 -7.88 -27.67 4.55
C LEU A 341 -8.79 -27.12 5.65
N ILE A 342 -8.93 -27.83 6.78
CA ILE A 342 -9.70 -27.37 7.94
C ILE A 342 -9.14 -26.03 8.46
N ASP A 343 -7.83 -25.95 8.69
CA ASP A 343 -7.15 -24.72 9.11
C ASP A 343 -7.43 -23.56 8.14
N LYS A 344 -7.33 -23.80 6.82
CA LYS A 344 -7.62 -22.79 5.80
C LYS A 344 -9.09 -22.35 5.82
N VAL A 345 -10.03 -23.27 6.06
CA VAL A 345 -11.46 -22.92 6.21
C VAL A 345 -11.70 -22.07 7.46
N HIS A 346 -11.02 -22.34 8.58
CA HIS A 346 -11.07 -21.46 9.75
C HIS A 346 -10.49 -20.06 9.48
N ILE A 347 -9.40 -19.98 8.72
CA ILE A 347 -8.73 -18.70 8.39
C ILE A 347 -9.58 -17.84 7.45
N PHE A 348 -10.02 -18.40 6.32
CA PHE A 348 -10.66 -17.62 5.24
C PHE A 348 -12.19 -17.61 5.30
N ARG A 349 -12.77 -18.51 6.10
CA ARG A 349 -14.21 -18.68 6.28
C ARG A 349 -14.94 -18.78 4.93
N THR A 350 -15.79 -17.81 4.61
CA THR A 350 -16.60 -17.76 3.38
C THR A 350 -16.42 -16.45 2.60
N HIS A 351 -15.40 -15.64 2.92
CA HIS A 351 -15.27 -14.29 2.34
C HIS A 351 -13.89 -13.96 1.76
N PHE A 352 -12.86 -14.79 1.98
CA PHE A 352 -11.49 -14.64 1.49
C PHE A 352 -10.72 -13.46 2.12
N ALA A 353 -11.24 -12.24 1.99
CA ALA A 353 -10.70 -11.03 2.58
C ALA A 353 -11.86 -10.10 2.99
N THR A 354 -11.70 -9.37 4.10
CA THR A 354 -12.72 -8.44 4.60
C THR A 354 -12.84 -7.23 3.66
N LEU A 355 -14.01 -7.02 3.05
CA LEU A 355 -14.29 -5.84 2.24
C LEU A 355 -14.58 -4.64 3.16
N ASP A 356 -13.72 -3.63 3.15
CA ASP A 356 -13.93 -2.38 3.90
C ASP A 356 -14.79 -1.41 3.06
N ILE A 357 -15.83 -0.83 3.66
CA ILE A 357 -16.55 0.30 3.09
C ILE A 357 -15.84 1.59 3.51
N ARG A 358 -15.58 2.50 2.58
CA ARG A 358 -14.98 3.81 2.90
C ARG A 358 -15.64 4.95 2.16
N GLN A 359 -15.95 6.03 2.88
CA GLN A 359 -16.51 7.25 2.31
C GLN A 359 -16.04 8.49 3.08
N ASP A 360 -16.02 9.63 2.40
CA ASP A 360 -15.66 10.92 2.98
C ASP A 360 -16.78 11.51 3.86
N HIS A 361 -16.41 12.04 5.03
CA HIS A 361 -17.34 12.63 5.99
C HIS A 361 -18.27 13.69 5.37
N SER A 362 -17.79 14.51 4.43
CA SER A 362 -18.61 15.53 3.76
C SER A 362 -19.77 14.95 2.97
N LYS A 363 -19.65 13.69 2.50
CA LYS A 363 -20.74 12.99 1.81
C LYS A 363 -21.78 12.50 2.80
N HIS A 364 -21.38 12.04 3.99
CA HIS A 364 -22.34 11.71 5.04
C HIS A 364 -23.10 12.95 5.50
N ALA A 365 -22.40 14.07 5.70
CA ALA A 365 -23.02 15.34 6.07
C ALA A 365 -24.07 15.78 5.03
N LEU A 366 -23.72 15.74 3.74
CA LEU A 366 -24.65 16.03 2.65
C LEU A 366 -25.89 15.13 2.70
N VAL A 367 -25.71 13.82 2.88
CA VAL A 367 -26.82 12.86 2.93
C VAL A 367 -27.73 13.12 4.13
N VAL A 368 -27.16 13.35 5.31
CA VAL A 368 -27.92 13.65 6.53
C VAL A 368 -28.67 14.97 6.40
N GLU A 369 -28.04 16.01 5.84
CA GLU A 369 -28.69 17.30 5.60
C GLU A 369 -29.90 17.15 4.66
N THR A 370 -29.74 16.46 3.53
CA THR A 370 -30.85 16.21 2.59
C THR A 370 -32.00 15.43 3.25
N ILE A 371 -31.67 14.44 4.09
CA ILE A 371 -32.69 13.68 4.84
C ILE A 371 -33.42 14.60 5.82
N LEU A 372 -32.71 15.40 6.61
CA LEU A 372 -33.30 16.28 7.63
C LEU A 372 -34.15 17.39 7.02
N LYS A 373 -33.73 17.94 5.86
CA LYS A 373 -34.54 18.87 5.06
C LYS A 373 -35.88 18.25 4.67
N ARG A 374 -35.84 17.01 4.15
CA ARG A 374 -37.05 16.29 3.76
C ARG A 374 -37.97 15.97 4.94
N GLN A 375 -37.41 15.67 6.11
CA GLN A 375 -38.18 15.46 7.34
C GLN A 375 -38.72 16.76 7.96
N GLY A 376 -38.39 17.92 7.39
CA GLY A 376 -38.80 19.23 7.91
C GLY A 376 -38.08 19.64 9.21
N ALA A 377 -36.96 18.99 9.54
CA ALA A 377 -36.18 19.29 10.74
C ALA A 377 -35.30 20.55 10.59
N ILE A 378 -34.87 20.84 9.35
CA ILE A 378 -34.08 22.01 8.95
C ILE A 378 -34.55 22.51 7.59
N LYS A 379 -34.17 23.73 7.18
CA LYS A 379 -34.51 24.28 5.87
C LYS A 379 -33.34 24.31 4.90
N GLU A 380 -32.17 24.75 5.36
CA GLU A 380 -31.01 25.10 4.54
C GLU A 380 -29.72 24.42 5.00
N SER A 381 -29.42 24.38 6.29
CA SER A 381 -28.13 23.86 6.80
C SER A 381 -28.31 23.06 8.10
N LEU A 382 -27.37 22.15 8.35
CA LEU A 382 -27.26 21.45 9.65
C LEU A 382 -27.03 22.41 10.83
N ASP A 383 -26.48 23.61 10.58
CA ASP A 383 -26.22 24.63 11.61
C ASP A 383 -27.49 25.18 12.28
N GLU A 384 -28.67 24.94 11.68
CA GLU A 384 -29.96 25.28 12.28
C GLU A 384 -30.27 24.45 13.53
N LEU A 385 -29.62 23.28 13.68
CA LEU A 385 -29.73 22.44 14.87
C LEU A 385 -28.51 22.64 15.75
N SER A 386 -28.73 22.77 17.07
CA SER A 386 -27.64 22.64 18.02
C SER A 386 -27.03 21.24 17.95
N GLU A 387 -25.76 21.10 18.34
CA GLU A 387 -25.09 19.79 18.38
C GLU A 387 -25.89 18.74 19.17
N LYS A 388 -26.57 19.17 20.24
CA LYS A 388 -27.42 18.33 21.07
C LYS A 388 -28.67 17.84 20.32
N GLU A 389 -29.33 18.73 19.59
CA GLU A 389 -30.52 18.39 18.78
C GLU A 389 -30.13 17.46 17.62
N LEU A 390 -29.02 17.76 16.92
CA LEU A 390 -28.52 16.92 15.85
C LEU A 390 -28.14 15.51 16.37
N THR A 391 -27.47 15.44 17.51
CA THR A 391 -27.17 14.17 18.20
C THR A 391 -28.46 13.43 18.57
N GLN A 392 -29.50 14.13 19.03
CA GLN A 392 -30.78 13.53 19.35
C GLN A 392 -31.48 12.94 18.12
N TRP A 393 -31.43 13.62 16.98
CA TRP A 393 -31.92 13.09 15.71
C TRP A 393 -31.21 11.79 15.34
N LEU A 394 -29.89 11.79 15.32
CA LEU A 394 -29.07 10.65 14.90
C LEU A 394 -29.21 9.43 15.82
N LEU A 395 -29.35 9.66 17.14
CA LEU A 395 -29.36 8.61 18.13
C LEU A 395 -30.75 8.16 18.57
N GLN A 396 -31.79 8.98 18.49
CA GLN A 396 -33.11 8.66 19.08
C GLN A 396 -34.23 8.60 18.05
N LYS A 397 -34.19 9.42 17.00
CA LYS A 397 -35.26 9.41 15.99
C LYS A 397 -35.10 8.21 15.08
N ASP A 398 -36.18 7.48 14.86
CA ASP A 398 -36.26 6.37 13.93
C ASP A 398 -36.89 6.85 12.63
N LEU A 399 -36.14 6.73 11.54
CA LEU A 399 -36.60 7.01 10.19
C LEU A 399 -36.53 5.70 9.39
N LYS A 400 -37.38 5.58 8.37
CA LYS A 400 -37.27 4.51 7.38
C LYS A 400 -37.04 5.15 6.02
N LEU A 401 -35.80 5.08 5.55
CA LEU A 401 -35.42 5.70 4.30
C LEU A 401 -35.78 4.79 3.11
N ASN A 402 -36.51 5.35 2.15
CA ASN A 402 -36.64 4.77 0.83
C ASN A 402 -35.72 5.54 -0.14
N PRO A 403 -34.76 4.89 -0.82
CA PRO A 403 -33.89 5.56 -1.79
C PRO A 403 -34.65 6.35 -2.86
N ASN A 404 -35.82 5.84 -3.30
CA ASN A 404 -36.62 6.47 -4.36
C ASN A 404 -37.26 7.81 -3.95
N ASP A 405 -37.21 8.16 -2.67
CA ASP A 405 -37.70 9.42 -2.18
C ASP A 405 -36.80 10.59 -2.59
N TYR A 406 -35.51 10.36 -2.82
CA TYR A 406 -34.53 11.41 -3.09
C TYR A 406 -34.32 11.58 -4.60
N ASP A 407 -33.72 12.68 -5.06
CA ASP A 407 -33.37 12.87 -6.47
C ASP A 407 -31.87 12.70 -6.69
N GLU A 408 -31.07 13.13 -5.73
CA GLU A 408 -29.61 13.13 -5.77
C GLU A 408 -29.04 11.71 -5.76
N GLU A 409 -28.30 11.35 -6.82
CA GLU A 409 -27.74 10.00 -6.99
C GLU A 409 -26.88 9.55 -5.81
N ILE A 410 -26.06 10.45 -5.24
CA ILE A 410 -25.20 10.15 -4.09
C ILE A 410 -26.01 9.79 -2.84
N VAL A 411 -27.18 10.39 -2.66
CA VAL A 411 -28.08 10.11 -1.53
C VAL A 411 -28.72 8.74 -1.72
N LYS A 412 -29.29 8.50 -2.91
CA LYS A 412 -29.87 7.19 -3.28
C LYS A 412 -28.87 6.08 -3.05
N ASP A 413 -27.70 6.21 -3.66
CA ASP A 413 -26.68 5.17 -3.65
C ASP A 413 -26.08 4.97 -2.24
N THR A 414 -25.96 5.99 -1.40
CA THR A 414 -25.53 5.83 0.00
C THR A 414 -26.55 5.03 0.81
N ILE A 415 -27.84 5.32 0.65
CA ILE A 415 -28.92 4.58 1.32
C ILE A 415 -28.93 3.12 0.84
N VAL A 416 -28.94 2.89 -0.47
CA VAL A 416 -28.91 1.54 -1.07
C VAL A 416 -27.67 0.78 -0.60
N ASN A 417 -26.51 1.42 -0.59
CA ASN A 417 -25.26 0.79 -0.17
C ASN A 417 -25.35 0.28 1.27
N ILE A 418 -25.84 1.07 2.21
CA ILE A 418 -25.99 0.66 3.62
C ILE A 418 -27.06 -0.43 3.78
N GLN A 419 -28.19 -0.32 3.06
CA GLN A 419 -29.26 -1.32 3.11
C GLN A 419 -28.79 -2.72 2.69
N GLN A 420 -28.02 -2.82 1.60
CA GLN A 420 -27.56 -4.12 1.09
C GLN A 420 -26.48 -4.79 1.94
N LEU A 421 -25.81 -4.07 2.85
CA LEU A 421 -24.67 -4.64 3.61
C LEU A 421 -25.10 -5.86 4.45
N LYS A 422 -26.36 -5.92 4.89
CA LYS A 422 -26.90 -7.05 5.67
C LYS A 422 -26.93 -8.33 4.82
N GLU A 423 -27.30 -8.20 3.55
CA GLU A 423 -27.31 -9.32 2.61
C GLU A 423 -25.89 -9.79 2.26
N ILE A 424 -24.94 -8.85 2.14
CA ILE A 424 -23.52 -9.20 1.94
C ILE A 424 -23.02 -10.00 3.14
N GLN A 425 -23.27 -9.55 4.38
CA GLN A 425 -22.87 -10.30 5.58
C GLN A 425 -23.57 -11.65 5.70
N LYS A 426 -24.83 -11.76 5.27
CA LYS A 426 -25.55 -13.05 5.24
C LYS A 426 -24.87 -14.06 4.32
N ARG A 427 -24.46 -13.64 3.11
CA ARG A 427 -23.83 -14.53 2.11
C ARG A 427 -22.36 -14.82 2.38
N ASN A 428 -21.62 -13.82 2.87
CA ASN A 428 -20.17 -13.89 3.01
C ASN A 428 -19.73 -14.16 4.46
N GLY A 429 -20.65 -14.10 5.42
CA GLY A 429 -20.35 -14.03 6.85
C GLY A 429 -20.09 -12.58 7.29
N GLU A 430 -20.30 -12.28 8.58
CA GLU A 430 -20.14 -10.93 9.14
C GLU A 430 -18.77 -10.31 8.78
N GLU A 431 -17.68 -11.04 9.03
CA GLU A 431 -16.31 -10.60 8.74
C GLU A 431 -16.03 -10.34 7.25
N GLY A 432 -16.91 -10.76 6.34
CA GLY A 432 -16.78 -10.47 4.92
C GLY A 432 -17.00 -9.00 4.59
N CYS A 433 -17.78 -8.27 5.40
CA CYS A 433 -18.00 -6.84 5.25
C CYS A 433 -18.57 -6.28 6.57
N ASN A 434 -17.69 -5.90 7.51
CA ASN A 434 -18.10 -5.35 8.81
C ASN A 434 -17.26 -4.15 9.25
N ARG A 435 -16.67 -3.42 8.30
CA ARG A 435 -15.82 -2.26 8.59
C ARG A 435 -16.24 -1.08 7.74
N TYR A 436 -16.51 0.05 8.38
CA TYR A 436 -16.92 1.29 7.72
C TYR A 436 -15.95 2.41 8.11
N ILE A 437 -15.12 2.85 7.17
CA ILE A 437 -14.08 3.87 7.36
C ILE A 437 -14.61 5.25 6.92
N ILE A 438 -14.37 6.26 7.74
CA ILE A 438 -14.80 7.65 7.48
C ILE A 438 -13.57 8.53 7.25
N SER A 439 -13.32 8.94 6.01
CA SER A 439 -12.26 9.90 5.69
C SER A 439 -12.58 11.29 6.25
N ASN A 440 -11.55 12.09 6.53
CA ASN A 440 -11.62 13.45 7.05
C ASN A 440 -12.46 13.56 8.34
N SER A 441 -12.17 12.67 9.30
CA SER A 441 -12.82 12.72 10.63
C SER A 441 -12.18 13.81 11.49
N GLU A 442 -12.95 14.83 11.87
CA GLU A 442 -12.49 15.93 12.73
C GLU A 442 -13.33 16.15 13.99
N ASP A 443 -14.53 15.56 14.05
CA ASP A 443 -15.48 15.69 15.16
C ASP A 443 -16.24 14.38 15.43
N ILE A 444 -17.18 14.41 16.38
CA ILE A 444 -18.02 13.26 16.74
C ILE A 444 -19.03 12.88 15.64
N PHE A 445 -19.43 13.82 14.79
CA PHE A 445 -20.45 13.61 13.76
C PHE A 445 -19.93 12.74 12.62
N ALA A 446 -18.61 12.66 12.42
CA ALA A 446 -17.99 11.66 11.57
C ALA A 446 -18.55 10.25 11.85
N VAL A 447 -18.57 9.84 13.13
CA VAL A 447 -19.08 8.54 13.56
C VAL A 447 -20.60 8.54 13.68
N LEU A 448 -21.19 9.60 14.25
CA LEU A 448 -22.63 9.63 14.52
C LEU A 448 -23.49 9.70 13.26
N PHE A 449 -23.03 10.33 12.18
CA PHE A 449 -23.74 10.32 10.89
C PHE A 449 -23.83 8.91 10.33
N VAL A 450 -22.72 8.16 10.30
CA VAL A 450 -22.73 6.77 9.83
C VAL A 450 -23.63 5.91 10.72
N TYR A 451 -23.52 6.04 12.05
CA TYR A 451 -24.36 5.30 12.99
C TYR A 451 -25.86 5.59 12.80
N GLY A 452 -26.23 6.86 12.64
CA GLY A 452 -27.60 7.29 12.33
C GLY A 452 -28.09 6.76 10.98
N LEU A 453 -27.25 6.80 9.95
CA LEU A 453 -27.57 6.27 8.63
C LEU A 453 -27.81 4.76 8.64
N PHE A 454 -27.05 3.97 9.43
CA PHE A 454 -27.37 2.55 9.62
C PHE A 454 -28.77 2.37 10.20
N ARG A 455 -29.11 3.08 11.29
CA ARG A 455 -30.44 3.02 11.92
C ARG A 455 -31.55 3.38 10.94
N TRP A 456 -31.35 4.43 10.14
CA TRP A 456 -32.36 4.93 9.20
C TRP A 456 -32.50 4.07 7.94
N SER A 457 -31.45 3.33 7.58
CA SER A 457 -31.38 2.45 6.41
C SER A 457 -31.67 0.98 6.73
N GLY A 458 -32.55 0.72 7.70
CA GLY A 458 -33.11 -0.61 7.94
C GLY A 458 -32.28 -1.53 8.85
N TRP A 459 -31.27 -1.01 9.55
CA TRP A 459 -30.57 -1.76 10.60
C TRP A 459 -31.15 -1.47 11.98
N GLU A 460 -31.45 -2.52 12.74
CA GLU A 460 -31.72 -2.39 14.17
C GLU A 460 -30.42 -2.12 14.93
N GLU A 461 -30.46 -1.32 16.00
CA GLU A 461 -29.24 -0.93 16.74
C GLU A 461 -28.41 -2.14 17.21
N LYS A 462 -29.07 -3.21 17.65
CA LYS A 462 -28.43 -4.46 18.09
C LYS A 462 -27.79 -5.24 16.94
N ASP A 463 -28.28 -5.04 15.71
CA ASP A 463 -27.83 -5.74 14.51
C ASP A 463 -26.69 -4.98 13.81
N ILE A 464 -26.35 -3.75 14.22
CA ILE A 464 -25.22 -3.01 13.65
C ILE A 464 -23.91 -3.70 14.09
N THR A 465 -23.44 -4.61 13.25
CA THR A 465 -22.21 -5.42 13.39
C THR A 465 -20.98 -4.74 12.78
N PHE A 466 -21.07 -3.46 12.40
CA PHE A 466 -19.98 -2.72 11.77
C PHE A 466 -19.07 -2.03 12.78
N ASP A 467 -17.75 -2.19 12.59
CA ASP A 467 -16.76 -1.30 13.19
C ASP A 467 -16.79 0.03 12.43
N ILE A 468 -17.20 1.12 13.10
CA ILE A 468 -17.21 2.47 12.54
C ILE A 468 -15.87 3.16 12.85
N ILE A 469 -15.01 3.26 11.84
CA ILE A 469 -13.59 3.58 11.93
C ILE A 469 -13.36 5.04 11.50
N PRO A 470 -13.09 5.97 12.42
CA PRO A 470 -12.67 7.32 12.05
C PRO A 470 -11.25 7.30 11.49
N LEU A 471 -11.02 8.04 10.39
CA LEU A 471 -9.70 8.33 9.84
C LEU A 471 -9.30 9.76 10.20
N PHE A 472 -8.35 9.89 11.13
CA PHE A 472 -7.70 11.17 11.44
C PHE A 472 -6.51 11.36 10.50
N GLU A 473 -6.66 12.21 9.48
CA GLU A 473 -5.64 12.46 8.45
C GLU A 473 -5.14 13.90 8.39
N THR A 474 -5.90 14.86 8.93
CA THR A 474 -5.50 16.27 9.04
C THR A 474 -4.82 16.54 10.39
N MET A 475 -4.00 17.59 10.46
CA MET A 475 -3.41 18.04 11.74
C MET A 475 -4.50 18.40 12.76
N LYS A 476 -5.57 19.08 12.31
CA LYS A 476 -6.73 19.41 13.13
C LYS A 476 -7.43 18.16 13.68
N GLY A 477 -7.68 17.16 12.85
CA GLY A 477 -8.27 15.90 13.28
C GLY A 477 -7.39 15.14 14.28
N MET A 478 -6.07 15.13 14.07
CA MET A 478 -5.11 14.53 15.00
C MET A 478 -5.10 15.23 16.36
N GLU A 479 -5.20 16.56 16.41
CA GLU A 479 -5.29 17.36 17.64
C GLU A 479 -6.61 17.14 18.39
N ALA A 480 -7.75 17.10 17.68
CA ALA A 480 -9.07 16.89 18.26
C ALA A 480 -9.36 15.44 18.67
N SER A 481 -8.53 14.49 18.24
CA SER A 481 -8.80 13.05 18.36
C SER A 481 -9.09 12.56 19.79
N GLU A 482 -8.41 13.11 20.81
CA GLU A 482 -8.65 12.76 22.22
C GLU A 482 -10.07 13.11 22.67
N SER A 483 -10.47 14.37 22.47
CA SER A 483 -11.79 14.86 22.88
C SER A 483 -12.92 14.21 22.10
N VAL A 484 -12.72 13.97 20.79
CA VAL A 484 -13.69 13.29 19.93
C VAL A 484 -13.95 11.88 20.42
N MET A 485 -12.89 11.09 20.63
CA MET A 485 -13.05 9.71 21.06
C MET A 485 -13.59 9.60 22.49
N GLN A 486 -13.14 10.45 23.43
CA GLN A 486 -13.69 10.48 24.78
C GLN A 486 -15.20 10.78 24.76
N THR A 487 -15.62 11.80 24.01
CA THR A 487 -17.04 12.17 23.90
C THR A 487 -17.86 11.02 23.31
N LEU A 488 -17.37 10.35 22.27
CA LEU A 488 -18.04 9.17 21.69
C LEU A 488 -18.19 8.04 22.71
N PHE A 489 -17.15 7.76 23.51
CA PHE A 489 -17.19 6.70 24.53
C PHE A 489 -18.16 7.01 25.68
N ASP A 490 -18.39 8.30 25.97
CA ASP A 490 -19.33 8.75 27.00
C ASP A 490 -20.79 8.67 26.54
N ILE A 491 -21.07 8.52 25.23
CA ILE A 491 -22.44 8.37 24.69
C ILE A 491 -22.98 6.96 25.00
N PRO A 492 -24.05 6.81 25.82
CA PRO A 492 -24.51 5.49 26.26
C PRO A 492 -24.91 4.53 25.14
N LYS A 493 -25.54 5.04 24.06
CA LYS A 493 -25.93 4.20 22.91
C LYS A 493 -24.71 3.69 22.14
N TYR A 494 -23.70 4.54 21.94
CA TYR A 494 -22.48 4.15 21.24
C TYR A 494 -21.63 3.22 22.12
N ARG A 495 -21.57 3.46 23.43
CA ARG A 495 -20.93 2.55 24.39
C ARG A 495 -21.50 1.13 24.31
N LYS A 496 -22.83 0.98 24.32
CA LYS A 496 -23.49 -0.33 24.13
C LYS A 496 -23.14 -0.98 22.79
N HIS A 497 -22.97 -0.18 21.74
CA HIS A 497 -22.48 -0.69 20.46
C HIS A 497 -21.06 -1.25 20.60
N LEU A 498 -20.14 -0.55 21.27
CA LEU A 498 -18.78 -1.04 21.53
C LEU A 498 -18.74 -2.30 22.41
N GLU A 499 -19.65 -2.44 23.38
CA GLU A 499 -19.82 -3.68 24.15
C GLU A 499 -20.10 -4.88 23.22
N ARG A 500 -21.00 -4.71 22.24
CA ARG A 500 -21.28 -5.74 21.21
C ARG A 500 -20.09 -5.97 20.27
N ARG A 501 -19.21 -4.98 20.12
CA ARG A 501 -17.96 -5.06 19.36
C ARG A 501 -16.77 -5.46 20.24
N ASN A 502 -17.02 -6.17 21.34
CA ASN A 502 -16.00 -6.71 22.25
C ASN A 502 -15.05 -5.65 22.84
N GLU A 503 -15.60 -4.47 23.15
CA GLU A 503 -14.83 -3.36 23.73
C GLU A 503 -13.60 -3.01 22.89
N THR A 504 -13.71 -3.11 21.58
CA THR A 504 -12.61 -2.88 20.64
C THR A 504 -12.97 -1.73 19.71
N HIS A 505 -12.02 -0.83 19.50
CA HIS A 505 -12.17 0.29 18.59
C HIS A 505 -10.96 0.38 17.66
N THR A 506 -11.23 0.26 16.36
CA THR A 506 -10.20 0.46 15.33
C THR A 506 -10.21 1.92 14.91
N ILE A 507 -9.03 2.55 14.95
CA ILE A 507 -8.85 3.96 14.60
C ILE A 507 -7.81 4.04 13.48
N MET A 508 -8.14 4.74 12.40
CA MET A 508 -7.26 4.88 11.24
C MET A 508 -6.49 6.19 11.27
N LEU A 509 -5.20 6.16 10.92
CA LEU A 509 -4.34 7.35 10.86
C LEU A 509 -3.75 7.54 9.46
N GLY A 510 -3.90 8.75 8.91
CA GLY A 510 -3.48 9.11 7.57
C GLY A 510 -2.07 9.72 7.51
N PHE A 511 -1.09 8.98 7.00
CA PHE A 511 0.29 9.46 6.89
C PHE A 511 0.54 10.37 5.68
N SER A 512 -0.11 10.06 4.55
CA SER A 512 0.20 10.72 3.28
C SER A 512 -0.27 12.16 3.23
N ASP A 513 -1.50 12.41 3.65
CA ASP A 513 -2.04 13.76 3.77
C ASP A 513 -1.35 14.50 4.92
N GLY A 514 -1.06 13.82 6.04
CA GLY A 514 -0.20 14.38 7.10
C GLY A 514 1.16 14.87 6.59
N THR A 515 1.85 14.12 5.71
CA THR A 515 3.16 14.53 5.15
C THR A 515 3.03 15.67 4.15
N LYS A 516 1.94 15.71 3.37
CA LYS A 516 1.61 16.80 2.43
C LYS A 516 1.35 18.11 3.20
N ASP A 517 0.69 18.02 4.34
CA ASP A 517 0.26 19.19 5.10
C ASP A 517 1.33 19.64 6.11
N GLY A 518 1.90 18.70 6.88
CA GLY A 518 2.82 18.93 7.99
C GLY A 518 4.31 18.70 7.67
N GLY A 519 4.67 18.26 6.46
CA GLY A 519 6.05 17.87 6.14
C GLY A 519 6.49 16.57 6.83
N TYR A 520 7.62 16.01 6.39
CA TYR A 520 8.00 14.63 6.73
C TYR A 520 8.17 14.35 8.23
N LEU A 521 8.97 15.14 8.94
CA LEU A 521 9.30 14.85 10.35
C LEU A 521 8.12 15.15 11.29
N LYS A 522 7.52 16.34 11.18
CA LYS A 522 6.41 16.77 12.03
C LYS A 522 5.19 15.87 11.86
N ALA A 523 4.83 15.49 10.64
CA ALA A 523 3.71 14.57 10.42
C ALA A 523 3.91 13.22 11.11
N ASN A 524 5.08 12.59 10.95
CA ASN A 524 5.38 11.31 11.58
C ASN A 524 5.45 11.42 13.11
N TRP A 525 5.98 12.53 13.64
CA TRP A 525 6.01 12.79 15.07
C TRP A 525 4.60 12.99 15.65
N SER A 526 3.75 13.76 14.97
CA SER A 526 2.33 13.94 15.33
C SER A 526 1.59 12.61 15.38
N ILE A 527 1.79 11.74 14.39
CA ILE A 527 1.14 10.42 14.35
C ILE A 527 1.53 9.56 15.56
N LEU A 528 2.81 9.54 15.94
CA LEU A 528 3.21 8.82 17.15
C LEU A 528 2.52 9.39 18.40
N LYS A 529 2.51 10.71 18.56
CA LYS A 529 1.82 11.37 19.70
C LYS A 529 0.32 11.07 19.71
N THR A 530 -0.34 11.10 18.57
CA THR A 530 -1.77 10.77 18.43
C THR A 530 -2.03 9.32 18.82
N LYS A 531 -1.19 8.36 18.38
CA LYS A 531 -1.31 6.95 18.82
C LYS A 531 -1.18 6.79 20.32
N GLU A 532 -0.21 7.45 20.95
CA GLU A 532 -0.02 7.39 22.41
C GLU A 532 -1.24 7.99 23.15
N THR A 533 -1.76 9.11 22.66
CA THR A 533 -2.93 9.79 23.21
C THR A 533 -4.18 8.93 23.10
N LEU A 534 -4.48 8.41 21.91
CA LEU A 534 -5.62 7.52 21.67
C LEU A 534 -5.51 6.21 22.47
N SER A 535 -4.30 5.66 22.61
CA SER A 535 -4.06 4.48 23.45
C SER A 535 -4.43 4.75 24.90
N LYS A 536 -4.07 5.92 25.43
CA LYS A 536 -4.42 6.35 26.79
C LYS A 536 -5.93 6.54 26.96
N VAL A 537 -6.60 7.21 26.02
CA VAL A 537 -8.06 7.43 26.07
C VAL A 537 -8.82 6.11 26.01
N CYS A 538 -8.47 5.21 25.09
CA CYS A 538 -9.09 3.90 25.00
C CYS A 538 -8.86 3.08 26.29
N LYS A 539 -7.63 3.06 26.81
CA LYS A 539 -7.31 2.36 28.07
C LYS A 539 -8.11 2.90 29.26
N LYS A 540 -8.28 4.23 29.37
CA LYS A 540 -9.08 4.87 30.42
C LYS A 540 -10.55 4.40 30.39
N ASN A 541 -11.09 4.12 29.21
CA ASN A 541 -12.49 3.74 28.99
C ASN A 541 -12.68 2.21 28.84
N GLY A 542 -11.65 1.39 29.15
CA GLY A 542 -11.72 -0.06 29.05
C GLY A 542 -11.76 -0.62 27.62
N ILE A 543 -11.39 0.20 26.62
CA ILE A 543 -11.46 -0.12 25.20
C ILE A 543 -10.09 -0.56 24.68
N LYS A 544 -10.06 -1.64 23.90
CA LYS A 544 -8.90 -2.11 23.16
C LYS A 544 -8.73 -1.27 21.89
N ALA A 545 -7.70 -0.42 21.87
CA ALA A 545 -7.32 0.31 20.67
C ALA A 545 -6.62 -0.60 19.67
N ILE A 546 -7.03 -0.51 18.40
CA ILE A 546 -6.34 -1.06 17.24
C ILE A 546 -6.03 0.09 16.28
N PHE A 547 -4.76 0.23 15.89
CA PHE A 547 -4.36 1.26 14.93
C PHE A 547 -4.32 0.71 13.52
N PHE A 548 -5.02 1.39 12.63
CA PHE A 548 -5.01 1.14 11.21
C PHE A 548 -4.20 2.21 10.47
N ASP A 549 -2.99 1.83 10.04
CA ASP A 549 -2.10 2.74 9.34
C ASP A 549 -2.47 2.82 7.86
N GLY A 550 -2.91 4.02 7.45
CA GLY A 550 -3.34 4.33 6.10
C GLY A 550 -2.22 4.34 5.06
N ARG A 551 -2.58 4.61 3.80
CA ARG A 551 -1.62 4.66 2.70
C ARG A 551 -0.50 5.65 3.01
N GLY A 552 0.72 5.18 2.74
CA GLY A 552 1.91 6.00 2.68
C GLY A 552 2.55 6.41 4.01
N GLY A 553 2.34 5.61 5.06
CA GLY A 553 3.27 5.63 6.18
C GLY A 553 4.69 5.24 5.76
N PRO A 554 5.72 5.56 6.56
CA PRO A 554 7.10 5.29 6.19
C PRO A 554 7.39 3.82 5.79
N PRO A 555 6.68 2.80 6.36
CA PRO A 555 6.66 1.43 5.85
C PRO A 555 5.95 1.22 4.50
N ALA A 556 4.79 1.84 4.33
CA ALA A 556 3.88 1.60 3.20
C ALA A 556 4.39 2.23 1.90
N ARG A 557 5.31 3.20 1.98
CA ARG A 557 5.99 3.79 0.82
C ARG A 557 7.35 3.17 0.53
N GLY A 558 7.67 2.03 1.17
CA GLY A 558 8.94 1.32 1.01
C GLY A 558 10.19 2.14 1.32
N GLY A 559 10.02 3.27 2.03
CA GLY A 559 11.04 4.18 2.57
C GLY A 559 12.12 3.45 3.34
N GLY A 560 11.68 2.48 4.12
CA GLY A 560 12.55 1.57 4.83
C GLY A 560 11.77 0.39 5.39
N LYS A 561 12.44 -0.38 6.24
CA LYS A 561 11.92 -1.67 6.68
C LYS A 561 10.70 -1.51 7.58
N THR A 562 9.54 -1.98 7.10
CA THR A 562 8.27 -2.07 7.82
C THR A 562 8.45 -2.57 9.25
N HIS A 563 9.18 -3.68 9.41
CA HIS A 563 9.52 -4.22 10.73
C HIS A 563 10.13 -3.16 11.64
N ARG A 564 11.15 -2.40 11.20
CA ARG A 564 11.85 -1.44 12.06
C ARG A 564 10.94 -0.32 12.56
N PHE A 565 10.01 0.15 11.74
CA PHE A 565 9.09 1.22 12.12
C PHE A 565 8.13 0.75 13.21
N TYR A 566 7.44 -0.37 13.00
CA TYR A 566 6.51 -0.92 13.99
C TYR A 566 7.23 -1.39 15.25
N ALA A 567 8.39 -2.02 15.08
CA ALA A 567 9.25 -2.45 16.18
C ALA A 567 9.89 -1.29 16.96
N ALA A 568 9.80 -0.05 16.46
CA ALA A 568 10.32 1.15 17.10
C ALA A 568 9.24 1.96 17.85
N GLN A 569 7.98 1.53 17.80
CA GLN A 569 6.91 2.18 18.56
C GLN A 569 7.17 2.08 20.07
N THR A 570 6.69 3.06 20.81
CA THR A 570 6.86 3.15 22.26
C THR A 570 5.89 2.22 22.98
N LYS A 571 6.15 1.92 24.26
CA LYS A 571 5.21 1.17 25.11
C LYS A 571 3.85 1.83 25.30
N ASP A 572 3.79 3.13 25.06
CA ASP A 572 2.60 3.95 25.27
C ASP A 572 1.62 3.80 24.09
N VAL A 573 2.04 3.15 22.99
CA VAL A 573 1.18 2.78 21.86
C VAL A 573 0.59 1.39 22.07
N ALA A 574 -0.74 1.28 21.96
CA ALA A 574 -1.45 0.01 22.02
C ALA A 574 -0.97 -0.96 20.92
N ASN A 575 -0.76 -2.21 21.32
CA ASN A 575 -0.16 -3.24 20.48
C ASN A 575 -1.03 -4.51 20.50
N HIS A 576 -2.31 -4.41 20.12
CA HIS A 576 -3.23 -5.55 20.05
C HIS A 576 -3.20 -6.21 18.66
N GLU A 577 -3.19 -5.40 17.61
CA GLU A 577 -3.15 -5.82 16.21
C GLU A 577 -2.43 -4.71 15.43
N ILE A 578 -1.57 -5.10 14.48
CA ILE A 578 -1.00 -4.15 13.51
C ILE A 578 -1.83 -4.24 12.23
N GLN A 579 -2.48 -3.14 11.81
CA GLN A 579 -3.15 -3.09 10.52
C GLN A 579 -2.43 -2.11 9.59
N LEU A 580 -2.09 -2.57 8.38
CA LEU A 580 -1.35 -1.79 7.41
C LEU A 580 -2.02 -1.84 6.04
N THR A 581 -2.16 -0.67 5.44
CA THR A 581 -2.57 -0.55 4.04
C THR A 581 -1.39 -0.82 3.11
N ILE A 582 -1.52 -1.79 2.21
CA ILE A 582 -0.54 -2.06 1.15
C ILE A 582 -0.95 -1.33 -0.13
N GLN A 583 -0.04 -0.53 -0.66
CA GLN A 583 -0.26 0.19 -1.92
C GLN A 583 -0.17 -0.80 -3.08
N GLY A 584 -1.10 -0.76 -4.03
CA GLY A 584 -1.08 -1.69 -5.18
C GLY A 584 0.23 -1.70 -5.98
N GLN A 585 0.96 -0.58 -6.09
CA GLN A 585 2.31 -0.54 -6.70
C GLN A 585 3.34 -1.44 -6.00
N THR A 586 3.13 -1.70 -4.70
CA THR A 586 3.98 -2.57 -3.87
C THR A 586 3.50 -4.01 -3.84
N ILE A 587 2.25 -4.28 -4.26
CA ILE A 587 1.71 -5.64 -4.21
C ILE A 587 2.55 -6.54 -5.10
N THR A 588 2.74 -6.20 -6.38
CA THR A 588 3.51 -7.05 -7.31
C THR A 588 4.98 -7.17 -6.94
N SER A 589 5.58 -6.12 -6.35
CA SER A 589 7.02 -6.05 -6.10
C SER A 589 7.47 -6.49 -4.69
N THR A 590 6.56 -6.48 -3.71
CA THR A 590 6.88 -6.75 -2.29
C THR A 590 5.98 -7.83 -1.72
N TYR A 591 4.81 -8.07 -2.29
CA TYR A 591 3.86 -9.10 -1.86
C TYR A 591 3.40 -9.94 -3.05
N GLY A 592 4.22 -10.05 -4.11
CA GLY A 592 3.81 -10.63 -5.39
C GLY A 592 3.97 -12.15 -5.41
N THR A 593 4.93 -12.66 -4.64
CA THR A 593 5.22 -14.09 -4.52
C THR A 593 4.88 -14.62 -3.12
N LYS A 594 4.76 -15.95 -3.01
CA LYS A 594 4.45 -16.64 -1.76
C LYS A 594 5.50 -16.33 -0.68
N GLU A 595 6.77 -16.43 -1.04
CA GLU A 595 7.90 -16.21 -0.12
C GLU A 595 8.01 -14.76 0.33
N GLN A 596 7.80 -13.79 -0.57
CA GLN A 596 7.76 -12.38 -0.21
C GLN A 596 6.57 -12.05 0.71
N PHE A 597 5.38 -12.56 0.41
CA PHE A 597 4.21 -12.33 1.25
C PHE A 597 4.40 -12.90 2.66
N LYS A 598 4.90 -14.14 2.77
CA LYS A 598 5.24 -14.75 4.07
C LYS A 598 6.25 -13.91 4.83
N HIS A 599 7.37 -13.58 4.20
CA HIS A 599 8.43 -12.79 4.83
C HIS A 599 7.89 -11.47 5.39
N ASN A 600 7.12 -10.72 4.61
CA ASN A 600 6.57 -9.44 5.05
C ASN A 600 5.48 -9.60 6.12
N SER A 601 4.71 -10.68 6.07
CA SER A 601 3.76 -11.05 7.15
C SER A 601 4.50 -11.36 8.45
N GLU A 602 5.58 -12.14 8.39
CA GLU A 602 6.46 -12.41 9.54
C GLU A 602 7.10 -11.12 10.08
N GLN A 603 7.48 -10.18 9.20
CA GLN A 603 8.02 -8.88 9.64
C GLN A 603 7.01 -8.07 10.46
N LEU A 604 5.72 -8.14 10.14
CA LEU A 604 4.66 -7.49 10.93
C LEU A 604 4.44 -8.23 12.26
N LEU A 605 4.37 -9.56 12.23
CA LEU A 605 4.22 -10.38 13.43
C LEU A 605 5.36 -10.16 14.40
N THR A 606 6.60 -10.36 13.96
CA THR A 606 7.79 -10.20 14.80
C THR A 606 7.98 -8.78 15.32
N ALA A 607 7.55 -7.75 14.58
CA ALA A 607 7.54 -6.38 15.08
C ALA A 607 6.59 -6.21 16.26
N GLY A 608 5.36 -6.75 16.18
CA GLY A 608 4.40 -6.74 17.27
C GLY A 608 4.81 -7.62 18.47
N LEU A 609 5.57 -8.69 18.23
CA LEU A 609 6.05 -9.61 19.27
C LEU A 609 7.33 -9.13 19.98
N ARG A 610 8.07 -8.16 19.41
CA ARG A 610 9.40 -7.76 19.87
C ARG A 610 9.48 -7.39 21.36
N ASN A 611 8.47 -6.71 21.90
CA ASN A 611 8.46 -6.28 23.30
C ASN A 611 8.55 -7.48 24.27
N ASN A 612 8.11 -8.67 23.85
CA ASN A 612 8.18 -9.89 24.66
C ASN A 612 9.56 -10.56 24.70
N LEU A 613 10.44 -10.24 23.75
CA LEU A 613 11.75 -10.90 23.60
C LEU A 613 12.86 -10.22 24.41
N PHE A 614 12.92 -8.90 24.38
CA PHE A 614 14.10 -8.16 24.86
C PHE A 614 13.89 -7.47 26.21
N GLY A 615 12.67 -7.48 26.77
CA GLY A 615 12.33 -6.90 28.08
C GLY A 615 12.56 -5.38 28.22
N LYS A 616 13.16 -4.73 27.21
CA LYS A 616 13.37 -3.29 27.14
C LYS A 616 12.38 -2.68 26.16
N GLU A 617 11.29 -2.19 26.72
CA GLU A 617 10.36 -1.32 26.02
C GLU A 617 11.07 -0.06 25.51
N HIS A 618 10.72 0.39 24.32
CA HIS A 618 11.21 1.66 23.81
C HIS A 618 10.50 2.81 24.54
N THR A 619 11.28 3.64 25.21
CA THR A 619 10.84 4.88 25.83
C THR A 619 11.62 6.04 25.27
N ILE A 620 10.93 7.15 24.96
CA ILE A 620 11.56 8.40 24.56
C ILE A 620 11.52 9.32 25.78
N THR A 621 12.69 9.69 26.30
CA THR A 621 12.80 10.56 27.48
C THR A 621 12.23 11.94 27.21
N VAL A 622 11.84 12.68 28.26
CA VAL A 622 11.30 14.04 28.12
C VAL A 622 12.24 14.97 27.34
N ALA A 623 13.55 14.90 27.62
CA ALA A 623 14.56 15.68 26.90
C ALA A 623 14.62 15.31 25.41
N GLN A 624 14.62 14.01 25.07
CA GLN A 624 14.58 13.55 23.68
C GLN A 624 13.29 13.95 22.97
N ARG A 625 12.13 13.89 23.64
CA ARG A 625 10.84 14.35 23.09
C ARG A 625 10.88 15.84 22.77
N LYS A 626 11.39 16.67 23.68
CA LYS A 626 11.55 18.11 23.46
C LYS A 626 12.45 18.39 22.26
N LEU A 627 13.55 17.66 22.13
CA LEU A 627 14.47 17.79 20.99
C LEU A 627 13.82 17.36 19.66
N ILE A 628 13.03 16.28 19.65
CA ILE A 628 12.28 15.87 18.44
C ILE A 628 11.22 16.90 18.08
N GLU A 629 10.51 17.47 19.06
CA GLU A 629 9.54 18.54 18.82
C GLU A 629 10.21 19.76 18.21
N GLU A 630 11.34 20.21 18.77
CA GLU A 630 12.14 21.32 18.23
C GLU A 630 12.58 21.04 16.78
N LEU A 631 13.14 19.87 16.50
CA LEU A 631 13.49 19.44 15.13
C LEU A 631 12.28 19.45 14.19
N SER A 632 11.14 18.99 14.68
CA SER A 632 9.90 18.89 13.92
C SER A 632 9.35 20.26 13.55
N GLU A 633 9.34 21.22 14.47
CA GLU A 633 8.87 22.59 14.19
C GLU A 633 9.81 23.34 13.24
N LEU A 634 11.12 23.20 13.42
CA LEU A 634 12.10 23.80 12.50
C LEU A 634 11.98 23.22 11.09
N SER A 635 11.85 21.88 11.00
CA SER A 635 11.67 21.20 9.71
C SER A 635 10.35 21.60 9.05
N PHE A 636 9.27 21.70 9.84
CA PHE A 636 7.96 22.09 9.33
C PHE A 636 7.96 23.54 8.86
N SER A 637 8.53 24.47 9.63
CA SER A 637 8.61 25.89 9.25
C SER A 637 9.28 26.09 7.88
N LYS A 638 10.37 25.34 7.62
CA LYS A 638 11.04 25.36 6.32
C LYS A 638 10.17 24.79 5.19
N TYR A 639 9.48 23.68 5.45
CA TYR A 639 8.57 23.07 4.48
C TYR A 639 7.33 23.96 4.21
N ASP A 640 6.79 24.60 5.24
CA ASP A 640 5.64 25.48 5.12
C ASP A 640 5.97 26.73 4.30
N ALA A 641 7.14 27.33 4.53
CA ALA A 641 7.65 28.41 3.68
C ALA A 641 7.78 28.00 2.21
N LEU A 642 8.15 26.74 1.92
CA LEU A 642 8.17 26.22 0.55
C LEU A 642 6.75 26.12 -0.04
N LYS A 643 5.78 25.59 0.71
CA LYS A 643 4.38 25.46 0.25
C LYS A 643 3.74 26.83 -0.02
N GLN A 644 4.05 27.82 0.81
CA GLN A 644 3.55 29.19 0.67
C GLN A 644 4.22 29.99 -0.45
N HIS A 645 5.33 29.48 -1.01
CA HIS A 645 6.04 30.15 -2.10
C HIS A 645 5.15 30.24 -3.36
N GLU A 646 5.06 31.42 -3.96
CA GLU A 646 4.19 31.68 -5.13
C GLU A 646 4.42 30.73 -6.31
N LYS A 647 5.65 30.25 -6.50
CA LYS A 647 6.02 29.31 -7.56
C LYS A 647 5.77 27.84 -7.25
N PHE A 648 5.35 27.48 -6.03
CA PHE A 648 5.21 26.07 -5.62
C PHE A 648 4.25 25.26 -6.51
N ILE A 649 3.01 25.72 -6.63
CA ILE A 649 1.99 25.05 -7.47
C ILE A 649 2.32 25.21 -8.97
N PRO A 650 2.63 26.43 -9.49
CA PRO A 650 2.99 26.59 -10.90
C PRO A 650 4.16 25.70 -11.33
N TYR A 651 5.16 25.51 -10.48
CA TYR A 651 6.30 24.64 -10.77
C TYR A 651 5.85 23.18 -11.00
N LEU A 652 5.03 22.64 -10.10
CA LEU A 652 4.47 21.30 -10.27
C LEU A 652 3.56 21.20 -11.49
N GLU A 653 2.77 22.22 -11.79
CA GLU A 653 1.87 22.22 -12.94
C GLU A 653 2.61 22.30 -14.29
N HIS A 654 3.72 23.04 -14.36
CA HIS A 654 4.40 23.37 -15.61
C HIS A 654 5.64 22.55 -15.87
N ARG A 655 6.33 22.10 -14.83
CA ARG A 655 7.60 21.37 -14.94
C ARG A 655 7.47 19.88 -14.61
N SER A 656 6.36 19.43 -14.02
CA SER A 656 6.16 18.02 -13.64
C SER A 656 5.08 17.30 -14.46
N THR A 657 4.92 16.01 -14.20
CA THR A 657 3.88 15.17 -14.81
C THR A 657 2.49 15.32 -14.17
N LEU A 658 2.28 16.30 -13.29
CA LEU A 658 1.04 16.47 -12.51
C LEU A 658 -0.23 16.46 -13.38
N LYS A 659 -0.20 17.18 -14.52
CA LYS A 659 -1.33 17.28 -15.46
C LYS A 659 -1.64 15.97 -16.20
N TYR A 660 -0.70 15.03 -16.21
CA TYR A 660 -0.79 13.79 -16.97
C TYR A 660 -1.33 12.62 -16.15
N TYR A 661 -1.28 12.69 -14.82
CA TYR A 661 -1.94 11.71 -13.94
C TYR A 661 -3.45 11.59 -14.20
N THR A 662 -4.11 12.68 -14.60
CA THR A 662 -5.53 12.67 -14.99
C THR A 662 -5.77 12.18 -16.42
N LYS A 663 -4.80 12.36 -17.32
CA LYS A 663 -4.91 11.98 -18.75
C LYS A 663 -4.61 10.50 -18.97
N ALA A 664 -3.85 9.91 -18.06
CA ALA A 664 -3.46 8.53 -18.16
C ALA A 664 -4.60 7.61 -17.66
N ASN A 665 -4.96 6.57 -18.44
CA ASN A 665 -5.96 5.54 -18.12
C ASN A 665 -5.49 4.58 -17.02
N ILE A 666 -5.01 5.14 -15.91
CA ILE A 666 -4.26 4.41 -14.91
C ILE A 666 -5.24 3.66 -13.99
N GLY A 667 -6.18 4.34 -13.33
CA GLY A 667 -7.20 3.69 -12.47
C GLY A 667 -8.62 4.13 -12.77
N SER A 668 -9.60 3.47 -12.15
CA SER A 668 -11.03 3.78 -12.26
C SER A 668 -11.35 5.20 -11.77
N ARG A 669 -10.64 5.64 -10.71
CA ARG A 669 -10.84 6.93 -10.04
C ARG A 669 -10.56 8.16 -10.93
N PRO A 670 -11.37 9.23 -10.85
CA PRO A 670 -11.01 10.54 -11.41
C PRO A 670 -9.77 11.14 -10.72
N GLY A 671 -8.92 11.84 -11.48
CA GLY A 671 -7.65 12.37 -10.95
C GLY A 671 -7.72 13.74 -10.23
N LYS A 672 -8.89 14.40 -10.17
CA LYS A 672 -9.09 15.67 -9.44
C LYS A 672 -10.42 15.68 -8.66
N ARG A 673 -10.51 16.48 -7.60
CA ARG A 673 -11.76 16.80 -6.90
C ARG A 673 -12.33 18.10 -7.50
N GLY A 674 -13.48 18.04 -8.17
CA GLY A 674 -14.17 19.23 -8.74
C GLY A 674 -13.60 19.79 -10.06
N ASN A 675 -14.25 20.85 -10.57
CA ASN A 675 -14.00 21.47 -11.90
C ASN A 675 -13.42 22.90 -11.85
N LYS A 676 -12.73 23.32 -10.77
CA LYS A 676 -12.19 24.69 -10.66
C LYS A 676 -11.02 24.93 -11.65
N LYS A 677 -10.94 26.16 -12.20
CA LYS A 677 -9.94 26.57 -13.21
C LYS A 677 -8.51 26.71 -12.68
N GLN A 678 -8.33 27.01 -11.39
CA GLN A 678 -7.01 27.17 -10.75
C GLN A 678 -6.85 26.14 -9.63
N LEU A 679 -5.76 25.37 -9.65
CA LEU A 679 -5.49 24.33 -8.66
C LEU A 679 -4.95 24.95 -7.36
N THR A 680 -5.53 24.57 -6.23
CA THR A 680 -4.95 24.81 -4.90
C THR A 680 -4.31 23.53 -4.37
N LEU A 681 -3.43 23.64 -3.36
CA LEU A 681 -2.81 22.48 -2.72
C LEU A 681 -3.85 21.53 -2.12
N SER A 682 -4.96 22.07 -1.58
CA SER A 682 -6.10 21.29 -1.07
C SER A 682 -6.84 20.48 -2.14
N ASP A 683 -6.78 20.91 -3.41
CA ASP A 683 -7.40 20.18 -4.52
C ASP A 683 -6.53 18.98 -4.99
N LEU A 684 -5.24 18.96 -4.62
CA LEU A 684 -4.29 17.91 -4.99
C LEU A 684 -4.38 16.71 -4.04
N ARG A 685 -4.64 15.55 -4.63
CA ARG A 685 -4.57 14.26 -3.92
C ARG A 685 -3.11 13.91 -3.63
N ALA A 686 -2.86 13.29 -2.46
CA ALA A 686 -1.52 12.91 -2.04
C ALA A 686 -0.76 12.01 -3.05
N ILE A 687 -1.46 11.11 -3.75
CA ILE A 687 -0.84 10.23 -4.77
C ILE A 687 -0.26 11.05 -5.92
N SER A 688 -1.03 11.95 -6.52
CA SER A 688 -0.57 12.79 -7.63
C SER A 688 0.51 13.76 -7.17
N PHE A 689 0.37 14.32 -5.97
CA PHE A 689 1.36 15.23 -5.39
C PHE A 689 2.73 14.55 -5.20
N VAL A 690 2.78 13.42 -4.48
CA VAL A 690 4.04 12.69 -4.26
C VAL A 690 4.58 12.11 -5.56
N GLY A 691 3.68 11.60 -6.41
CA GLY A 691 4.02 11.06 -7.72
C GLY A 691 4.69 12.08 -8.63
N SER A 692 4.25 13.33 -8.64
CA SER A 692 4.88 14.41 -9.42
C SER A 692 6.32 14.70 -8.99
N TRP A 693 6.57 14.81 -7.68
CA TRP A 693 7.93 15.00 -7.15
C TRP A 693 8.85 13.82 -7.42
N SER A 694 8.29 12.60 -7.42
CA SER A 694 8.99 11.38 -7.78
C SER A 694 9.41 11.36 -9.24
N GLN A 695 8.55 11.79 -10.15
CA GLN A 695 8.82 11.78 -11.59
C GLN A 695 9.84 12.85 -11.99
N LEU A 696 9.94 13.92 -11.21
CA LEU A 696 11.03 14.90 -11.29
C LEU A 696 12.35 14.37 -10.72
N LYS A 697 12.34 13.23 -10.03
CA LYS A 697 13.47 12.70 -9.24
C LYS A 697 14.00 13.72 -8.22
N GLN A 698 13.14 14.58 -7.68
CA GLN A 698 13.52 15.54 -6.64
C GLN A 698 13.12 15.03 -5.25
N ASN A 699 12.05 14.25 -5.14
CA ASN A 699 11.55 13.58 -3.93
C ASN A 699 11.36 14.49 -2.70
N VAL A 700 11.00 15.76 -2.92
CA VAL A 700 10.83 16.79 -1.88
C VAL A 700 10.05 16.30 -0.64
N PRO A 701 8.91 15.58 -0.76
CA PRO A 701 8.14 15.16 0.40
C PRO A 701 8.84 14.21 1.37
N GLY A 702 9.97 13.58 0.99
CA GLY A 702 10.67 12.59 1.81
C GLY A 702 11.79 13.14 2.71
N TYR A 703 12.16 14.42 2.57
CA TYR A 703 13.27 14.99 3.34
C TYR A 703 13.24 16.50 3.58
N PHE A 704 12.48 17.27 2.79
CA PHE A 704 12.62 18.72 2.77
C PHE A 704 12.38 19.35 4.16
N GLY A 705 13.33 20.16 4.62
CA GLY A 705 13.32 20.81 5.93
C GLY A 705 14.22 20.12 6.97
N LEU A 706 14.56 18.84 6.79
CA LEU A 706 15.43 18.11 7.73
C LEU A 706 16.84 18.70 7.79
N GLY A 707 17.41 19.03 6.63
CA GLY A 707 18.73 19.63 6.54
C GLY A 707 18.79 20.94 7.28
N THR A 708 17.83 21.83 7.01
CA THR A 708 17.70 23.11 7.70
C THR A 708 17.58 22.93 9.22
N ALA A 709 16.68 22.05 9.70
CA ALA A 709 16.45 21.83 11.12
C ALA A 709 17.70 21.32 11.85
N ILE A 710 18.40 20.33 11.29
CA ILE A 710 19.62 19.78 11.90
C ILE A 710 20.76 20.81 11.86
N GLN A 711 20.88 21.58 10.77
CA GLN A 711 21.90 22.60 10.63
C GLN A 711 21.71 23.75 11.62
N GLN A 712 20.47 24.14 11.92
CA GLN A 712 20.18 25.14 12.95
C GLN A 712 20.56 24.63 14.35
N LEU A 713 20.13 23.43 14.74
CA LEU A 713 20.53 22.87 16.04
C LEU A 713 22.05 22.67 16.17
N LYS A 714 22.74 22.42 15.06
CA LYS A 714 24.20 22.40 15.03
C LYS A 714 24.80 23.77 15.31
N GLN A 715 24.25 24.85 14.77
CA GLN A 715 24.70 26.22 15.05
C GLN A 715 24.44 26.62 16.51
N GLU A 716 23.38 26.08 17.11
CA GLU A 716 23.08 26.22 18.54
C GLU A 716 23.93 25.30 19.45
N GLY A 717 24.90 24.54 18.90
CA GLY A 717 25.77 23.66 19.67
C GLY A 717 25.17 22.30 20.07
N LYS A 718 23.93 21.99 19.67
CA LYS A 718 23.19 20.78 20.04
C LYS A 718 23.43 19.56 19.12
N LEU A 719 24.41 19.61 18.21
CA LEU A 719 24.66 18.53 17.25
C LEU A 719 24.91 17.17 17.92
N ASN A 720 25.62 17.15 19.05
CA ASN A 720 25.90 15.91 19.78
C ASN A 720 24.62 15.30 20.37
N GLU A 721 23.65 16.11 20.75
CA GLU A 721 22.34 15.63 21.21
C GLU A 721 21.56 14.98 20.07
N VAL A 722 21.58 15.56 18.86
CA VAL A 722 20.95 14.98 17.67
C VAL A 722 21.62 13.67 17.26
N LYS A 723 22.96 13.58 17.33
CA LYS A 723 23.70 12.32 17.13
C LYS A 723 23.29 11.25 18.15
N LYS A 724 23.18 11.63 19.41
CA LYS A 724 22.71 10.75 20.49
C LYS A 724 21.27 10.29 20.23
N LEU A 725 20.40 11.19 19.78
CA LEU A 725 19.03 10.88 19.40
C LEU A 725 18.96 9.83 18.28
N TYR A 726 19.76 10.01 17.21
CA TYR A 726 19.86 9.02 16.12
C TYR A 726 20.35 7.64 16.61
N LYS A 727 21.28 7.60 17.57
CA LYS A 727 21.80 6.34 18.11
C LYS A 727 20.81 5.63 19.03
N GLU A 728 20.14 6.39 19.91
CA GLU A 728 19.40 5.85 21.06
C GLU A 728 17.91 5.72 20.83
N VAL A 729 17.30 6.49 19.93
CA VAL A 729 15.84 6.49 19.69
C VAL A 729 15.54 5.76 18.38
N PRO A 730 15.07 4.48 18.42
CA PRO A 730 14.84 3.69 17.23
C PRO A 730 13.82 4.31 16.26
N PHE A 731 12.81 5.01 16.81
CA PHE A 731 11.81 5.71 16.02
C PHE A 731 12.44 6.80 15.15
N PHE A 732 13.22 7.69 15.77
CA PHE A 732 13.93 8.76 15.05
C PHE A 732 14.92 8.18 14.04
N ARG A 733 15.68 7.15 14.40
CA ARG A 733 16.59 6.46 13.47
C ARG A 733 15.86 5.89 12.26
N ALA A 734 14.71 5.25 12.48
CA ALA A 734 13.90 4.70 11.39
C ALA A 734 13.43 5.81 10.44
N LEU A 735 12.96 6.95 10.96
CA LEU A 735 12.58 8.09 10.13
C LEU A 735 13.75 8.63 9.30
N MET A 736 14.94 8.75 9.89
CA MET A 736 16.14 9.22 9.19
C MET A 736 16.57 8.25 8.08
N HIS A 737 16.50 6.94 8.31
CA HIS A 737 16.82 5.95 7.27
C HIS A 737 15.88 6.04 6.08
N ASN A 738 14.58 6.22 6.33
CA ASN A 738 13.62 6.36 5.24
C ASN A 738 13.89 7.63 4.42
N SER A 739 14.24 8.73 5.09
CA SER A 739 14.65 9.96 4.41
C SER A 739 15.94 9.79 3.60
N MET A 740 16.93 9.05 4.11
CA MET A 740 18.14 8.72 3.36
C MET A 740 17.83 7.91 2.10
N MET A 741 16.86 6.99 2.15
CA MET A 741 16.45 6.23 0.97
C MET A 741 15.73 7.13 -0.05
N SER A 742 14.87 8.05 0.39
CA SER A 742 14.25 9.05 -0.49
C SER A 742 15.31 9.91 -1.20
N LEU A 743 16.31 10.39 -0.46
CA LEU A 743 17.45 11.14 -0.99
C LEU A 743 18.33 10.32 -1.93
N ALA A 744 18.50 9.01 -1.69
CA ALA A 744 19.28 8.13 -2.57
C ALA A 744 18.61 7.93 -3.94
N LYS A 745 17.29 8.14 -4.04
CA LYS A 745 16.50 8.07 -5.28
C LYS A 745 16.36 9.43 -5.97
N THR A 746 16.97 10.48 -5.43
CA THR A 746 16.93 11.84 -5.98
C THR A 746 18.05 12.02 -7.01
N ASN A 747 17.73 12.65 -8.14
CA ASN A 747 18.65 13.01 -9.22
C ASN A 747 18.33 14.43 -9.70
N PHE A 748 19.02 15.43 -9.14
CA PHE A 748 18.86 16.83 -9.56
C PHE A 748 19.53 17.14 -10.89
N ASP A 749 20.53 16.36 -11.32
CA ASP A 749 21.22 16.55 -12.61
C ASP A 749 20.22 16.50 -13.77
N LEU A 750 19.21 15.61 -13.67
CA LEU A 750 18.10 15.48 -14.61
C LEU A 750 17.31 16.78 -14.84
N THR A 751 17.26 17.66 -13.84
CA THR A 751 16.50 18.92 -13.86
C THR A 751 17.40 20.15 -13.76
N SER A 752 18.72 19.98 -13.86
CA SER A 752 19.71 21.06 -13.66
C SER A 752 19.52 22.24 -14.61
N TYR A 753 19.11 21.98 -15.85
CA TYR A 753 18.78 23.00 -16.85
C TYR A 753 17.69 23.99 -16.38
N MET A 754 16.82 23.59 -15.45
CA MET A 754 15.78 24.46 -14.89
C MET A 754 16.36 25.59 -14.04
N LYS A 755 17.64 25.51 -13.64
CA LYS A 755 18.32 26.59 -12.91
C LYS A 755 18.36 27.88 -13.71
N GLU A 756 18.52 27.78 -15.04
CA GLU A 756 18.58 28.93 -15.95
C GLU A 756 17.18 29.41 -16.39
N ASP A 757 16.11 28.77 -15.89
CA ASP A 757 14.74 29.16 -16.20
C ASP A 757 14.40 30.54 -15.59
N PRO A 758 13.91 31.51 -16.39
CA PRO A 758 13.62 32.86 -15.90
C PRO A 758 12.57 32.91 -14.79
N GLU A 759 11.61 31.98 -14.78
CA GLU A 759 10.51 31.94 -13.82
C GLU A 759 10.84 31.05 -12.61
N PHE A 760 11.44 29.88 -12.86
CA PHE A 760 11.58 28.81 -11.89
C PHE A 760 13.02 28.57 -11.40
N GLY A 761 14.03 29.22 -11.98
CA GLY A 761 15.43 29.00 -11.64
C GLY A 761 15.74 29.19 -10.16
N LYS A 762 15.34 30.33 -9.59
CA LYS A 762 15.49 30.60 -8.15
C LYS A 762 14.73 29.61 -7.27
N PHE A 763 13.56 29.17 -7.72
CA PHE A 763 12.77 28.18 -6.98
C PHE A 763 13.43 26.81 -7.00
N TRP A 764 13.97 26.38 -8.14
CA TRP A 764 14.77 25.17 -8.27
C TRP A 764 16.00 25.20 -7.36
N GLU A 765 16.70 26.33 -7.25
CA GLU A 765 17.84 26.48 -6.34
C GLU A 765 17.46 26.26 -4.87
N ILE A 766 16.28 26.73 -4.43
CA ILE A 766 15.77 26.47 -3.08
C ILE A 766 15.66 24.96 -2.83
N LEU A 767 15.11 24.22 -3.80
CA LEU A 767 14.95 22.76 -3.71
C LEU A 767 16.31 22.05 -3.66
N HIS A 768 17.20 22.42 -4.58
CA HIS A 768 18.52 21.80 -4.72
C HIS A 768 19.41 22.07 -3.48
N ASN A 769 19.37 23.28 -2.94
CA ASN A 769 20.16 23.63 -1.76
C ASN A 769 19.71 22.85 -0.52
N GLU A 770 18.40 22.67 -0.31
CA GLU A 770 17.88 21.88 0.80
C GLU A 770 18.21 20.38 0.64
N PHE A 771 18.22 19.86 -0.60
CA PHE A 771 18.67 18.50 -0.90
C PHE A 771 20.13 18.27 -0.46
N LEU A 772 21.04 19.14 -0.89
CA LEU A 772 22.47 19.05 -0.54
C LEU A 772 22.67 19.16 0.97
N LEU A 773 21.95 20.09 1.61
CA LEU A 773 22.03 20.30 3.06
C LEU A 773 21.50 19.08 3.83
N SER A 774 20.36 18.53 3.44
CA SER A 774 19.75 17.34 4.06
C SER A 774 20.68 16.13 3.96
N LYS A 775 21.25 15.87 2.78
CA LYS A 775 22.25 14.82 2.58
C LYS A 775 23.45 14.99 3.51
N LYS A 776 24.03 16.20 3.56
CA LYS A 776 25.19 16.50 4.41
C LYS A 776 24.88 16.30 5.90
N MET A 777 23.75 16.82 6.36
CA MET A 777 23.37 16.75 7.77
C MET A 777 23.03 15.33 8.21
N LEU A 778 22.32 14.55 7.38
CA LEU A 778 21.99 13.16 7.68
C LEU A 778 23.24 12.27 7.80
N LEU A 779 24.20 12.41 6.88
CA LEU A 779 25.49 11.71 6.98
C LEU A 779 26.27 12.15 8.23
N GLN A 780 26.22 13.44 8.57
CA GLN A 780 26.89 13.96 9.75
C GLN A 780 26.31 13.39 11.06
N ILE A 781 24.99 13.26 11.18
CA ILE A 781 24.37 12.72 12.41
C ILE A 781 24.46 11.21 12.51
N SER A 782 24.46 10.50 11.36
CA SER A 782 24.57 9.05 11.34
C SER A 782 26.00 8.54 11.48
N GLY A 783 26.98 9.35 11.05
CA GLY A 783 28.37 8.93 10.92
C GLY A 783 28.65 8.06 9.69
N GLN A 784 27.66 7.91 8.79
CA GLN A 784 27.82 7.17 7.53
C GLN A 784 28.58 8.00 6.50
N LYS A 785 29.30 7.32 5.60
CA LYS A 785 30.06 7.93 4.50
C LYS A 785 29.20 8.20 3.26
N ILE A 786 28.21 7.33 3.03
CA ILE A 786 27.27 7.41 1.92
C ILE A 786 25.86 7.12 2.41
N LEU A 787 24.85 7.62 1.69
CA LEU A 787 23.46 7.32 2.01
C LEU A 787 23.23 5.81 1.91
N MET A 788 22.47 5.25 2.86
CA MET A 788 22.16 3.83 2.92
C MET A 788 23.42 2.94 3.01
N GLU A 789 24.46 3.37 3.74
CA GLU A 789 25.68 2.55 3.93
C GLU A 789 25.35 1.16 4.49
N ASP A 790 24.43 1.09 5.46
CA ASP A 790 24.01 -0.14 6.12
C ASP A 790 23.02 -1.01 5.30
N GLU A 791 22.67 -0.60 4.08
CA GLU A 791 21.69 -1.26 3.21
C GLU A 791 22.22 -1.50 1.79
N GLU A 792 23.43 -2.02 1.69
CA GLU A 792 24.15 -2.19 0.42
C GLU A 792 23.34 -2.88 -0.69
N VAL A 793 22.66 -4.00 -0.40
CA VAL A 793 21.84 -4.72 -1.38
C VAL A 793 20.68 -3.87 -1.90
N SER A 794 19.99 -3.14 -1.02
CA SER A 794 18.91 -2.25 -1.41
C SER A 794 19.44 -1.08 -2.24
N ARG A 795 20.61 -0.54 -1.89
CA ARG A 795 21.29 0.52 -2.65
C ARG A 795 21.68 0.05 -4.06
N GLU A 796 22.27 -1.14 -4.19
CA GLU A 796 22.62 -1.69 -5.51
C GLU A 796 21.38 -2.00 -6.35
N SER A 797 20.31 -2.53 -5.74
CA SER A 797 19.05 -2.76 -6.46
C SER A 797 18.43 -1.45 -6.96
N VAL A 798 18.41 -0.39 -6.13
CA VAL A 798 17.98 0.95 -6.55
C VAL A 798 18.85 1.44 -7.70
N LYS A 799 20.18 1.33 -7.59
CA LYS A 799 21.11 1.77 -8.64
C LYS A 799 20.88 1.10 -9.99
N ILE A 800 20.60 -0.21 -10.03
CA ILE A 800 20.30 -0.92 -11.27
C ILE A 800 18.98 -0.41 -11.87
N ARG A 801 17.93 -0.24 -11.04
CA ARG A 801 16.64 0.31 -11.50
C ARG A 801 16.78 1.72 -12.07
N GLU A 802 17.50 2.60 -11.36
CA GLU A 802 17.76 3.97 -11.80
C GLU A 802 18.48 4.00 -13.15
N LYS A 803 19.41 3.07 -13.40
CA LYS A 803 20.06 2.93 -14.71
C LYS A 803 19.07 2.47 -15.79
N ILE A 804 18.22 1.49 -15.50
CA ILE A 804 17.22 0.99 -16.46
C ILE A 804 16.29 2.13 -16.91
N VAL A 805 15.83 3.00 -15.99
CA VAL A 805 14.87 4.07 -16.33
C VAL A 805 15.47 5.41 -16.69
N LEU A 806 16.77 5.61 -16.55
CA LEU A 806 17.40 6.87 -16.89
C LEU A 806 17.05 7.36 -18.32
N PRO A 807 17.05 6.50 -19.36
CA PRO A 807 16.62 6.90 -20.70
C PRO A 807 15.17 7.41 -20.74
N LEU A 808 14.25 6.78 -19.99
CA LEU A 808 12.85 7.21 -19.92
C LEU A 808 12.70 8.56 -19.26
N LEU A 809 13.47 8.82 -18.21
CA LEU A 809 13.46 10.07 -17.48
C LEU A 809 13.97 11.21 -18.37
N VAL A 810 15.06 10.99 -19.12
CA VAL A 810 15.59 11.97 -20.07
C VAL A 810 14.60 12.24 -21.20
N ILE A 811 14.01 11.20 -21.81
CA ILE A 811 12.94 11.34 -22.81
C ILE A 811 11.75 12.11 -22.26
N GLN A 812 11.32 11.81 -21.03
CA GLN A 812 10.20 12.50 -20.39
C GLN A 812 10.48 13.99 -20.16
N GLN A 813 11.68 14.34 -19.68
CA GLN A 813 12.03 15.75 -19.46
C GLN A 813 12.15 16.51 -20.78
N ASN A 814 12.74 15.91 -21.81
CA ASN A 814 12.78 16.48 -23.14
C ASN A 814 11.36 16.74 -23.69
N ALA A 815 10.47 15.77 -23.55
CA ALA A 815 9.08 15.91 -23.98
C ALA A 815 8.35 17.04 -23.22
N LEU A 816 8.53 17.14 -21.90
CA LEU A 816 7.98 18.23 -21.10
C LEU A 816 8.51 19.59 -21.57
N TYR A 817 9.80 19.68 -21.89
CA TYR A 817 10.40 20.89 -22.43
C TYR A 817 9.76 21.32 -23.76
N HIS A 818 9.69 20.44 -24.76
CA HIS A 818 9.08 20.76 -26.06
C HIS A 818 7.59 21.14 -25.97
N ILE A 819 6.85 20.57 -25.01
CA ILE A 819 5.46 20.95 -24.73
C ILE A 819 5.40 22.40 -24.23
N THR A 820 6.33 22.81 -23.37
CA THR A 820 6.38 24.19 -22.86
C THR A 820 6.79 25.21 -23.93
N GLN A 821 7.57 24.78 -24.94
CA GLN A 821 7.92 25.60 -26.10
C GLN A 821 6.84 25.61 -27.21
N ASN A 822 5.71 24.95 -26.98
CA ASN A 822 4.59 24.86 -27.92
C ASN A 822 4.97 24.31 -29.31
N SER A 823 5.79 23.25 -29.32
CA SER A 823 6.18 22.50 -30.53
C SER A 823 4.98 22.11 -31.41
N GLU A 824 5.19 22.01 -32.73
CA GLU A 824 4.21 21.48 -33.69
C GLU A 824 3.83 20.01 -33.40
N PHE A 825 4.70 19.26 -32.73
CA PHE A 825 4.47 17.86 -32.34
C PHE A 825 3.95 17.70 -30.91
N LYS A 826 3.40 18.77 -30.31
CA LYS A 826 2.94 18.80 -28.90
C LYS A 826 2.12 17.59 -28.49
N GLU A 827 1.16 17.15 -29.30
CA GLU A 827 0.31 16.00 -28.98
C GLU A 827 1.09 14.67 -28.87
N LEU A 828 2.11 14.49 -29.72
CA LEU A 828 2.97 13.30 -29.66
C LEU A 828 3.87 13.34 -28.42
N TYR A 829 4.40 14.51 -28.08
CA TYR A 829 5.14 14.69 -26.84
C TYR A 829 4.28 14.46 -25.60
N GLU A 830 3.03 14.92 -25.58
CA GLU A 830 2.10 14.63 -24.48
C GLU A 830 1.85 13.11 -24.32
N LYS A 831 1.78 12.38 -25.44
CA LYS A 831 1.69 10.91 -25.43
C LYS A 831 2.98 10.28 -24.89
N ILE A 832 4.16 10.80 -25.24
CA ILE A 832 5.45 10.35 -24.67
C ILE A 832 5.50 10.56 -23.16
N VAL A 833 5.12 11.74 -22.65
CA VAL A 833 5.06 12.00 -21.20
C VAL A 833 4.09 11.04 -20.53
N THR A 834 2.92 10.83 -21.15
CA THR A 834 1.92 9.90 -20.64
C THR A 834 2.46 8.49 -20.59
N ARG A 835 3.16 8.00 -21.62
CA ARG A 835 3.73 6.64 -21.69
C ARG A 835 4.92 6.44 -20.75
N SER A 836 5.87 7.37 -20.74
CA SER A 836 7.04 7.31 -19.85
C SER A 836 6.63 7.31 -18.36
N LEU A 837 5.56 8.03 -18.01
CA LEU A 837 4.96 7.98 -16.68
C LEU A 837 4.62 6.54 -16.23
N TYR A 838 4.08 5.69 -17.12
CA TYR A 838 3.78 4.28 -16.81
C TYR A 838 5.06 3.51 -16.45
N GLY A 839 6.06 3.55 -17.32
CA GLY A 839 7.32 2.85 -17.13
C GLY A 839 8.07 3.31 -15.88
N ASN A 840 8.13 4.63 -15.67
CA ASN A 840 8.82 5.23 -14.53
C ASN A 840 8.17 4.85 -13.19
N ILE A 841 6.84 4.78 -13.13
CA ILE A 841 6.14 4.39 -11.90
C ILE A 841 6.45 2.93 -11.53
N ASN A 842 6.40 2.01 -12.50
CA ASN A 842 6.71 0.60 -12.25
C ASN A 842 8.13 0.42 -11.73
N ALA A 843 9.10 1.05 -12.39
CA ALA A 843 10.50 0.87 -12.03
C ALA A 843 10.85 1.52 -10.69
N SER A 844 10.28 2.69 -10.40
CA SER A 844 10.55 3.43 -9.18
C SER A 844 10.06 2.66 -7.95
N ARG A 845 9.10 1.73 -8.11
CA ARG A 845 8.33 1.02 -7.08
C ARG A 845 7.72 2.00 -6.07
N ASN A 846 8.56 2.45 -5.16
CA ASN A 846 8.30 3.21 -3.95
C ASN A 846 9.15 4.47 -3.99
N SER A 847 8.53 5.65 -4.03
CA SER A 847 9.23 6.88 -4.40
C SER A 847 9.49 7.91 -3.30
N ALA A 848 8.88 7.77 -2.12
CA ALA A 848 9.07 8.72 -1.02
C ALA A 848 8.95 8.06 0.35
#